data_AF-A0A2E0SD09-F1
#
_entry.id   AF-A0A2E0SD09-F1
#
_cell.length_a   1.000
_cell.length_b   1.000
_cell.length_c   1.000
_cell.angle_alpha   90.00
_cell.angle_beta   90.00
_cell.angle_gamma   90.00
#
_symmetry.space_group_name_H-M   'P 1'
#
loop_
_entity.id
_entity.type
_entity.pdbx_description
1 polymer ?
#
loop_
_entity_poly.entity_id
_entity_poly.type
_entity_poly.pdbx_seq_one_letter_code
_entity_poly.pdbx_strand_id
1 'polypeptide(L)'
;MQFRSAKILGFPLPDREDIQAATSPERMTVEAIAEDARAFSYYTQQLETNFANTGRGFSDSPAGLSPDQLKEFQSLFREMEHKAHEFHLLALQVQEAVYANRQTMLIVPSTNPYTLAKNRDEGSNTQPWISLQAVLHDTLPSADQLKNGLLAKMDESSIKQVRASWEAVTTAYVSRDNIAFEKAETDFLQALQTLGPQATEARDTAISQTLSSTNRDEDVMRYTAYPEDKAFSQILSEIKYNDSKPFQYTAIFSFLALIGFSLSFGAEKVKRIFFYLGVLTLMVGLSWTIYGFYLRVTITGWAPVTNMYETIIFVPFIVSVLAAWFLLTPITVTGIKDSWRLNAAPFLKNIPFFNEARDLTEQQASRFKPQTWNLAGYLSTVLRVVLIFALFHFLTQVPYGDGGRPYMELWPSDWTSLNRIGVWVVGMICMLLTLWLLPRFILATVSSPALILQDYFRRKGDETSSRKVFDEMHKRRFFGIGGTFMTGIGGLVLLLSNSLPADAQIVSENFSPLQPVLRSNFWLTIHVLTIVASYGAGGLALGLGNIALGFYIFGKYRPPAGNVGNGAFRPPEQCASLAQYCYRSIQVAVLLLAIGTILGGLWADVSWGRFWGWDPKEVWALISLLIYLAFLHARFAGWLNNFGMVAGTIAGFSMIMMSWVGVNFGLPLLSDTGSVGLHSYGAGENAGRAIVSVVLVVTINWCFLGLAWIRYKAGITGIGKYVAAAEPTVEELTLESFDETSESDDKN
;
A
#
# COMPACT_ATOMS: atom_id res chain seq x y z
N MET A 1 8.62 -1.21 51.99
CA MET A 1 9.12 -1.12 50.60
C MET A 1 10.61 -0.82 50.51
N GLN A 2 11.10 0.34 50.95
CA GLN A 2 12.52 0.73 50.82
C GLN A 2 13.51 -0.35 51.27
N PHE A 3 13.31 -0.97 52.45
CA PHE A 3 14.17 -2.06 52.92
C PHE A 3 14.13 -3.32 52.04
N ARG A 4 12.98 -3.67 51.45
CA ARG A 4 12.88 -4.78 50.50
C ARG A 4 13.59 -4.45 49.19
N SER A 5 13.38 -3.24 48.67
CA SER A 5 14.08 -2.75 47.47
C SER A 5 15.59 -2.74 47.66
N ALA A 6 16.07 -2.25 48.80
CA ALA A 6 17.47 -2.29 49.17
C ALA A 6 18.02 -3.72 49.21
N LYS A 7 17.28 -4.68 49.79
CA LYS A 7 17.66 -6.10 49.78
C LYS A 7 17.74 -6.71 48.38
N ILE A 8 16.74 -6.43 47.53
CA ILE A 8 16.69 -6.92 46.14
C ILE A 8 17.89 -6.40 45.34
N LEU A 9 18.25 -5.12 45.55
CA LEU A 9 19.37 -4.46 44.89
C LEU A 9 20.73 -4.80 45.52
N GLY A 10 20.76 -5.65 46.56
CA GLY A 10 21.99 -6.07 47.23
C GLY A 10 22.62 -5.01 48.14
N PHE A 11 21.88 -3.97 48.53
CA PHE A 11 22.37 -2.98 49.48
C PHE A 11 22.42 -3.57 50.90
N PRO A 12 23.44 -3.18 51.70
CA PRO A 12 23.53 -3.60 53.09
C PRO A 12 22.37 -3.00 53.89
N LEU A 13 21.72 -3.86 54.69
CA LEU A 13 20.61 -3.47 55.55
C LEU A 13 21.08 -3.37 57.01
N PRO A 14 20.54 -2.40 57.79
CA PRO A 14 20.78 -2.34 59.22
C PRO A 14 20.29 -3.62 59.91
N ASP A 15 21.05 -4.10 60.90
CA ASP A 15 20.69 -5.28 61.68
C ASP A 15 19.65 -4.91 62.76
N ARG A 16 18.40 -4.81 62.34
CA ARG A 16 17.24 -4.55 63.20
C ARG A 16 16.13 -5.57 62.97
N GLU A 17 15.47 -5.95 64.05
CA GLU A 17 14.41 -6.96 64.06
C GLU A 17 13.25 -6.63 63.10
N ASP A 18 12.83 -5.37 63.02
CA ASP A 18 11.77 -4.93 62.11
C ASP A 18 12.19 -4.98 60.63
N ILE A 19 13.46 -4.77 60.32
CA ILE A 19 14.01 -4.87 58.96
C ILE A 19 14.15 -6.35 58.56
N GLN A 20 14.56 -7.21 59.50
CA GLN A 20 14.60 -8.65 59.28
C GLN A 20 13.18 -9.21 59.04
N ALA A 21 12.21 -8.81 59.86
CA ALA A 21 10.80 -9.18 59.69
C ALA A 21 10.23 -8.67 58.36
N ALA A 22 10.50 -7.40 58.02
CA ALA A 22 10.04 -6.80 56.77
C ALA A 22 10.68 -7.41 55.52
N THR A 23 11.79 -8.14 55.65
CA THR A 23 12.53 -8.74 54.53
C THR A 23 12.62 -10.27 54.62
N SER A 24 11.78 -10.90 55.42
CA SER A 24 11.67 -12.36 55.51
C SER A 24 11.27 -12.96 54.14
N PRO A 25 11.62 -14.22 53.85
CA PRO A 25 11.26 -14.87 52.58
C PRO A 25 9.76 -14.80 52.27
N GLU A 26 8.91 -14.96 53.29
CA GLU A 26 7.45 -14.88 53.18
C GLU A 26 6.96 -13.47 52.79
N ARG A 27 7.68 -12.41 53.20
CA ARG A 27 7.38 -11.01 52.85
C ARG A 27 8.05 -10.58 51.53
N MET A 28 8.82 -11.44 50.89
CA MET A 28 9.53 -11.19 49.62
C MET A 28 8.83 -11.84 48.41
N THR A 29 7.63 -12.39 48.58
CA THR A 29 6.80 -12.88 47.47
C THR A 29 6.16 -11.71 46.71
N VAL A 30 5.77 -11.96 45.45
CA VAL A 30 5.11 -10.96 44.60
C VAL A 30 3.79 -10.52 45.24
N GLU A 31 3.04 -11.45 45.81
CA GLU A 31 1.75 -11.21 46.46
C GLU A 31 1.89 -10.32 47.70
N ALA A 32 2.92 -10.55 48.54
CA ALA A 32 3.17 -9.75 49.74
C ALA A 32 3.69 -8.34 49.40
N ILE A 33 4.43 -8.19 48.30
CA ILE A 33 4.86 -6.89 47.79
C ILE A 33 3.67 -6.14 47.18
N ALA A 34 2.80 -6.83 46.43
CA ALA A 34 1.58 -6.26 45.86
C ALA A 34 0.62 -5.78 46.95
N GLU A 35 0.47 -6.53 48.04
CA GLU A 35 -0.33 -6.14 49.20
C GLU A 35 0.15 -4.83 49.82
N ASP A 36 1.46 -4.72 50.08
CA ASP A 36 2.04 -3.48 50.60
C ASP A 36 1.87 -2.33 49.60
N ALA A 37 1.93 -2.58 48.28
CA ALA A 37 1.72 -1.57 47.24
C ALA A 37 0.27 -1.06 47.20
N ARG A 38 -0.70 -1.96 47.29
CA ARG A 38 -2.13 -1.62 47.40
C ARG A 38 -2.40 -0.78 48.64
N ALA A 39 -1.85 -1.19 49.78
CA ALA A 39 -1.98 -0.45 51.04
C ALA A 39 -1.36 0.95 50.93
N PHE A 40 -0.16 1.06 50.34
CA PHE A 40 0.50 2.34 50.11
C PHE A 40 -0.32 3.26 49.18
N SER A 41 -0.86 2.72 48.09
CA SER A 41 -1.77 3.44 47.18
C SER A 41 -3.04 3.93 47.89
N TYR A 42 -3.63 3.09 48.76
CA TYR A 42 -4.82 3.45 49.51
C TYR A 42 -4.54 4.60 50.50
N TYR A 43 -3.48 4.47 51.32
CA TYR A 43 -3.17 5.49 52.33
C TYR A 43 -2.73 6.82 51.71
N THR A 44 -2.04 6.81 50.57
CA THR A 44 -1.69 8.04 49.84
C THR A 44 -2.92 8.72 49.25
N GLN A 45 -3.89 7.96 48.74
CA GLN A 45 -5.18 8.51 48.30
C GLN A 45 -5.99 9.12 49.46
N GLN A 46 -5.99 8.46 50.62
CA GLN A 46 -6.64 9.00 51.83
C GLN A 46 -5.95 10.28 52.29
N LEU A 47 -4.62 10.35 52.20
CA LEU A 47 -3.83 11.53 52.54
C LEU A 47 -4.19 12.72 51.64
N GLU A 48 -4.24 12.51 50.33
CA GLU A 48 -4.70 13.50 49.34
C GLU A 48 -6.11 14.00 49.68
N THR A 49 -7.05 13.08 49.88
CA THR A 49 -8.44 13.40 50.22
C THR A 49 -8.54 14.21 51.51
N ASN A 50 -7.76 13.86 52.53
CA ASN A 50 -7.75 14.56 53.81
C ASN A 50 -7.19 15.97 53.68
N PHE A 51 -6.11 16.18 52.92
CA PHE A 51 -5.59 17.53 52.66
C PHE A 51 -6.59 18.38 51.88
N ALA A 52 -7.20 17.83 50.83
CA ALA A 52 -8.23 18.53 50.04
C ALA A 52 -9.46 18.91 50.89
N ASN A 53 -9.94 18.02 51.75
CA ASN A 53 -11.05 18.28 52.66
C ASN A 53 -10.70 19.34 53.70
N THR A 54 -9.51 19.25 54.29
CA THR A 54 -9.05 20.20 55.30
C THR A 54 -8.85 21.59 54.70
N GLY A 55 -8.24 21.68 53.51
CA GLY A 55 -8.07 22.95 52.78
C GLY A 55 -9.41 23.62 52.42
N ARG A 56 -10.41 22.83 52.00
CA ARG A 56 -11.78 23.33 51.79
C ARG A 56 -12.44 23.80 53.09
N GLY A 57 -12.28 23.04 54.18
CA GLY A 57 -12.81 23.40 55.49
C GLY A 57 -12.34 24.78 56.00
N PHE A 58 -11.07 25.13 55.75
CA PHE A 58 -10.56 26.48 56.05
C PHE A 58 -11.19 27.58 55.19
N SER A 59 -11.65 27.26 53.98
CA SER A 59 -12.35 28.20 53.11
C SER A 59 -13.77 28.47 53.60
N ASP A 60 -14.42 27.48 54.22
CA ASP A 60 -15.78 27.58 54.75
C ASP A 60 -15.83 28.16 56.18
N SER A 61 -14.79 27.91 56.99
CA SER A 61 -14.64 28.46 58.33
C SER A 61 -13.18 28.83 58.60
N PRO A 62 -12.83 30.13 58.71
CA PRO A 62 -11.47 30.58 58.95
C PRO A 62 -10.86 30.13 60.29
N ALA A 63 -11.63 29.46 61.17
CA ALA A 63 -11.18 28.94 62.47
C ALA A 63 -10.45 29.99 63.36
N GLY A 64 -10.79 31.28 63.20
CA GLY A 64 -10.17 32.38 63.96
C GLY A 64 -8.85 32.92 63.39
N LEU A 65 -8.42 32.47 62.20
CA LEU A 65 -7.23 32.95 61.50
C LEU A 65 -7.45 34.34 60.88
N SER A 66 -6.40 35.17 60.83
CA SER A 66 -6.42 36.42 60.06
C SER A 66 -6.46 36.13 58.54
N PRO A 67 -6.88 37.08 57.69
CA PRO A 67 -6.92 36.89 56.24
C PRO A 67 -5.58 36.49 55.62
N ASP A 68 -4.47 37.04 56.12
CA ASP A 68 -3.12 36.72 55.64
C ASP A 68 -2.70 35.31 56.06
N GLN A 69 -2.97 34.93 57.32
CA GLN A 69 -2.72 33.58 57.82
C GLN A 69 -3.55 32.55 57.06
N LEU A 70 -4.82 32.85 56.79
CA LEU A 70 -5.72 31.98 56.04
C LEU A 70 -5.17 31.72 54.62
N LYS A 71 -4.68 32.77 53.95
CA LYS A 71 -4.10 32.66 52.60
C LYS A 71 -2.83 31.82 52.58
N GLU A 72 -1.96 31.99 53.58
CA GLU A 72 -0.74 31.19 53.75
C GLU A 72 -1.07 29.71 54.00
N PHE A 73 -1.96 29.43 54.95
CA PHE A 73 -2.43 28.07 55.23
C PHE A 73 -3.07 27.41 54.01
N GLN A 74 -3.93 28.11 53.28
CA GLN A 74 -4.50 27.61 52.04
C GLN A 74 -3.44 27.28 50.99
N SER A 75 -2.37 28.07 50.90
CA SER A 75 -1.25 27.77 49.99
C SER A 75 -0.51 26.50 50.40
N LEU A 76 -0.20 26.35 51.69
CA LEU A 76 0.46 25.16 52.23
C LEU A 76 -0.39 23.90 52.04
N PHE A 77 -1.70 23.96 52.30
CA PHE A 77 -2.58 22.82 52.09
C PHE A 77 -2.70 22.43 50.61
N ARG A 78 -2.73 23.39 49.69
CA ARG A 78 -2.67 23.10 48.24
C ARG A 78 -1.35 22.43 47.85
N GLU A 79 -0.23 22.85 48.43
CA GLU A 79 1.06 22.22 48.19
C GLU A 79 1.10 20.78 48.75
N MET A 80 0.58 20.57 49.96
CA MET A 80 0.48 19.25 50.58
C MET A 80 -0.46 18.31 49.82
N GLU A 81 -1.60 18.82 49.33
CA GLU A 81 -2.51 18.10 48.44
C GLU A 81 -1.80 17.68 47.15
N HIS A 82 -1.10 18.62 46.49
CA HIS A 82 -0.34 18.32 45.27
C HIS A 82 0.75 17.26 45.51
N LYS A 83 1.50 17.36 46.62
CA LYS A 83 2.53 16.38 46.99
C LYS A 83 1.92 15.01 47.30
N ALA A 84 0.79 14.96 48.01
CA ALA A 84 0.07 13.72 48.29
C ALA A 84 -0.44 13.07 46.99
N HIS A 85 -0.93 13.89 46.04
CA HIS A 85 -1.31 13.43 44.71
C HIS A 85 -0.14 12.82 43.94
N GLU A 86 1.04 13.49 43.90
CA GLU A 86 2.26 12.93 43.29
C GLU A 86 2.64 11.58 43.92
N PHE A 87 2.57 11.45 45.25
CA PHE A 87 2.79 10.18 45.94
C PHE A 87 1.77 9.11 45.57
N HIS A 88 0.51 9.47 45.41
CA HIS A 88 -0.54 8.55 44.99
C HIS A 88 -0.30 8.05 43.56
N LEU A 89 0.08 8.92 42.63
CA LEU A 89 0.45 8.53 41.26
C LEU A 89 1.63 7.55 41.24
N LEU A 90 2.67 7.81 42.04
CA LEU A 90 3.81 6.90 42.20
C LEU A 90 3.38 5.56 42.81
N ALA A 91 2.46 5.56 43.78
CA ALA A 91 1.97 4.35 44.39
C ALA A 91 1.19 3.47 43.39
N LEU A 92 0.37 4.08 42.52
CA LEU A 92 -0.31 3.40 41.42
C LEU A 92 0.69 2.79 40.42
N GLN A 93 1.74 3.53 40.05
CA GLN A 93 2.80 3.03 39.18
C GLN A 93 3.54 1.83 39.79
N VAL A 94 3.85 1.87 41.09
CA VAL A 94 4.49 0.75 41.79
C VAL A 94 3.58 -0.47 41.75
N GLN A 95 2.28 -0.30 42.00
CA GLN A 95 1.31 -1.39 41.96
C GLN A 95 1.21 -2.04 40.57
N GLU A 96 1.20 -1.25 39.50
CA GLU A 96 1.23 -1.75 38.11
C GLU A 96 2.56 -2.48 37.80
N ALA A 97 3.69 -1.92 38.23
CA ALA A 97 5.02 -2.45 37.97
C ALA A 97 5.31 -3.80 38.67
N VAL A 98 4.62 -4.13 39.77
CA VAL A 98 4.79 -5.42 40.46
C VAL A 98 4.46 -6.61 39.54
N TYR A 99 3.48 -6.44 38.66
CA TYR A 99 3.03 -7.50 37.75
C TYR A 99 3.41 -7.26 36.29
N ALA A 100 4.04 -6.13 35.96
CA ALA A 100 4.39 -5.76 34.61
C ALA A 100 5.92 -5.62 34.46
N ASN A 101 6.50 -6.42 33.56
CA ASN A 101 7.88 -6.26 33.10
C ASN A 101 7.89 -6.11 31.56
N ARG A 102 9.05 -5.81 30.96
CA ARG A 102 9.19 -5.59 29.50
C ARG A 102 8.76 -6.79 28.63
N GLN A 103 8.57 -7.97 29.20
CA GLN A 103 8.19 -9.21 28.51
C GLN A 103 6.78 -9.71 28.90
N THR A 104 6.03 -8.97 29.72
CA THR A 104 4.68 -9.39 30.11
C THR A 104 3.65 -9.15 29.01
N MET A 105 2.75 -10.12 28.84
CA MET A 105 1.61 -9.99 27.94
C MET A 105 0.54 -9.09 28.58
N LEU A 106 0.14 -8.06 27.87
CA LEU A 106 -0.90 -7.11 28.28
C LEU A 106 -2.22 -7.50 27.65
N ILE A 107 -3.24 -7.65 28.49
CA ILE A 107 -4.49 -8.30 28.07
C ILE A 107 -5.73 -7.44 28.28
N VAL A 108 -5.83 -6.66 29.36
CA VAL A 108 -7.05 -5.90 29.67
C VAL A 108 -6.73 -4.45 30.00
N PRO A 109 -7.63 -3.49 29.71
CA PRO A 109 -7.37 -2.08 29.99
C PRO A 109 -7.19 -1.81 31.49
N SER A 110 -6.28 -0.88 31.84
CA SER A 110 -6.09 -0.43 33.22
C SER A 110 -7.27 0.43 33.68
N THR A 111 -7.68 0.29 34.94
CA THR A 111 -8.71 1.15 35.56
C THR A 111 -8.13 2.41 36.22
N ASN A 112 -6.82 2.62 36.09
CA ASN A 112 -6.11 3.80 36.58
C ASN A 112 -6.40 5.00 35.65
N PRO A 113 -7.18 6.00 36.12
CA PRO A 113 -7.67 7.08 35.28
C PRO A 113 -6.55 8.02 34.81
N TYR A 114 -5.45 8.13 35.58
CA TYR A 114 -4.37 9.06 35.30
C TYR A 114 -3.49 8.62 34.12
N THR A 115 -3.50 7.32 33.78
CA THR A 115 -2.81 6.79 32.58
C THR A 115 -3.41 7.31 31.27
N LEU A 116 -4.65 7.80 31.31
CA LEU A 116 -5.45 8.20 30.15
C LEU A 116 -5.85 9.68 30.19
N ALA A 117 -5.24 10.45 31.09
CA ALA A 117 -5.45 11.89 31.15
C ALA A 117 -4.79 12.59 29.96
N LYS A 118 -5.42 13.66 29.46
CA LYS A 118 -4.91 14.46 28.33
C LYS A 118 -3.59 15.17 28.64
N ASN A 119 -3.35 15.46 29.92
CA ASN A 119 -2.14 16.10 30.44
C ASN A 119 -1.14 15.11 31.07
N ARG A 120 -1.22 13.82 30.72
CA ARG A 120 -0.29 12.79 31.20
C ARG A 120 1.16 13.12 30.81
N ASP A 121 2.11 12.73 31.64
CA ASP A 121 3.53 12.77 31.30
C ASP A 121 3.87 11.54 30.45
N GLU A 122 4.04 11.74 29.14
CA GLU A 122 4.39 10.69 28.17
C GLU A 122 5.78 10.08 28.41
N GLY A 123 6.65 10.75 29.18
CA GLY A 123 7.97 10.24 29.56
C GLY A 123 7.96 9.30 30.77
N SER A 124 6.89 9.29 31.56
CA SER A 124 6.71 8.42 32.71
C SER A 124 5.84 7.22 32.33
N ASN A 125 6.39 6.01 32.35
CA ASN A 125 5.77 4.77 31.84
C ASN A 125 4.54 4.30 32.66
N THR A 126 3.44 5.04 32.68
CA THR A 126 2.16 4.48 33.14
C THR A 126 1.54 3.67 32.01
N GLN A 127 1.33 2.39 32.23
CA GLN A 127 0.87 1.49 31.18
C GLN A 127 -0.66 1.45 31.17
N PRO A 128 -1.35 1.76 30.06
CA PRO A 128 -2.80 1.79 30.02
C PRO A 128 -3.45 0.40 29.99
N TRP A 129 -2.66 -0.65 30.24
CA TRP A 129 -3.07 -2.06 30.20
C TRP A 129 -2.49 -2.82 31.39
N ILE A 130 -3.27 -3.78 31.86
CA ILE A 130 -2.94 -4.72 32.93
C ILE A 130 -2.43 -6.02 32.31
N SER A 131 -1.40 -6.59 32.92
CA SER A 131 -0.76 -7.83 32.46
C SER A 131 -1.59 -9.06 32.79
N LEU A 132 -1.38 -10.14 32.02
CA LEU A 132 -1.96 -11.44 32.33
C LEU A 132 -1.57 -11.92 33.74
N GLN A 133 -0.34 -11.62 34.17
CA GLN A 133 0.16 -11.96 35.50
C GLN A 133 -0.68 -11.31 36.61
N ALA A 134 -1.05 -10.03 36.46
CA ALA A 134 -1.94 -9.37 37.42
C ALA A 134 -3.32 -10.04 37.46
N VAL A 135 -3.92 -10.37 36.30
CA VAL A 135 -5.22 -11.05 36.26
C VAL A 135 -5.17 -12.42 36.95
N LEU A 136 -4.08 -13.17 36.78
CA LEU A 136 -3.90 -14.50 37.36
C LEU A 136 -3.57 -14.46 38.87
N HIS A 137 -2.81 -13.48 39.34
CA HIS A 137 -2.18 -13.52 40.67
C HIS A 137 -2.49 -12.36 41.61
N ASP A 138 -3.07 -11.25 41.14
CA ASP A 138 -3.50 -10.17 42.04
C ASP A 138 -4.67 -10.63 42.93
N THR A 139 -4.93 -9.90 44.00
CA THR A 139 -6.00 -10.23 44.94
C THR A 139 -7.37 -10.06 44.28
N LEU A 140 -8.26 -11.03 44.51
CA LEU A 140 -9.63 -10.98 44.01
C LEU A 140 -10.42 -9.84 44.66
N PRO A 141 -11.38 -9.22 43.95
CA PRO A 141 -12.17 -8.11 44.49
C PRO A 141 -12.82 -8.38 45.85
N SER A 142 -13.36 -9.57 46.10
CA SER A 142 -13.96 -9.95 47.39
C SER A 142 -12.95 -10.12 48.53
N ALA A 143 -11.69 -10.45 48.21
CA ALA A 143 -10.61 -10.62 49.17
C ALA A 143 -9.84 -9.31 49.43
N ASP A 144 -9.99 -8.31 48.55
CA ASP A 144 -9.37 -7.00 48.71
C ASP A 144 -10.17 -6.13 49.69
N GLN A 145 -9.74 -6.13 50.95
CA GLN A 145 -10.37 -5.34 52.02
C GLN A 145 -10.32 -3.84 51.75
N LEU A 146 -9.31 -3.34 51.02
CA LEU A 146 -9.11 -1.92 50.74
C LEU A 146 -9.82 -1.48 49.45
N LYS A 147 -10.27 -2.42 48.62
CA LYS A 147 -10.90 -2.18 47.31
C LYS A 147 -10.10 -1.23 46.42
N ASN A 148 -8.77 -1.36 46.46
CA ASN A 148 -7.82 -0.48 45.78
C ASN A 148 -6.81 -1.26 44.91
N GLY A 149 -6.98 -2.57 44.77
CA GLY A 149 -6.23 -3.45 43.86
C GLY A 149 -6.44 -3.13 42.38
N LEU A 150 -5.58 -3.70 41.51
CA LEU A 150 -5.68 -3.48 40.06
C LEU A 150 -6.99 -4.06 39.51
N LEU A 151 -7.44 -5.15 40.11
CA LEU A 151 -8.67 -5.87 39.76
C LEU A 151 -9.90 -5.40 40.53
N ALA A 152 -9.77 -4.51 41.52
CA ALA A 152 -10.83 -4.21 42.50
C ALA A 152 -12.14 -3.70 41.88
N LYS A 153 -12.07 -3.08 40.70
CA LYS A 153 -13.23 -2.55 39.95
C LYS A 153 -13.76 -3.50 38.86
N MET A 154 -13.16 -4.67 38.70
CA MET A 154 -13.52 -5.65 37.66
C MET A 154 -14.46 -6.73 38.19
N ASP A 155 -15.16 -7.41 37.29
CA ASP A 155 -16.02 -8.54 37.63
C ASP A 155 -15.22 -9.75 38.10
N GLU A 156 -15.45 -10.17 39.34
CA GLU A 156 -14.74 -11.29 39.95
C GLU A 156 -15.05 -12.63 39.27
N SER A 157 -16.29 -12.81 38.79
CA SER A 157 -16.70 -14.09 38.19
C SER A 157 -15.92 -14.37 36.90
N SER A 158 -15.71 -13.34 36.09
CA SER A 158 -14.93 -13.39 34.86
C SER A 158 -13.44 -13.59 35.14
N ILE A 159 -12.88 -12.96 36.17
CA ILE A 159 -11.50 -13.20 36.62
C ILE A 159 -11.31 -14.66 37.03
N LYS A 160 -12.23 -15.21 37.82
CA LYS A 160 -12.20 -16.62 38.24
C LYS A 160 -12.28 -17.57 37.05
N GLN A 161 -13.10 -17.25 36.05
CA GLN A 161 -13.18 -18.03 34.82
C GLN A 161 -11.86 -18.03 34.05
N VAL A 162 -11.20 -16.87 33.90
CA VAL A 162 -9.87 -16.77 33.26
C VAL A 162 -8.85 -17.62 34.01
N ARG A 163 -8.82 -17.55 35.35
CA ARG A 163 -7.91 -18.36 36.17
C ARG A 163 -8.16 -19.86 36.03
N ALA A 164 -9.42 -20.29 36.05
CA ALA A 164 -9.78 -21.69 35.89
C ALA A 164 -9.44 -22.23 34.49
N SER A 165 -9.72 -21.47 33.44
CA SER A 165 -9.34 -21.85 32.07
C SER A 165 -7.82 -21.88 31.89
N TRP A 166 -7.07 -20.96 32.51
CA TRP A 166 -5.61 -20.99 32.50
C TRP A 166 -5.06 -22.25 33.19
N GLU A 167 -5.61 -22.63 34.34
CA GLU A 167 -5.25 -23.87 35.03
C GLU A 167 -5.51 -25.09 34.13
N ALA A 168 -6.64 -25.13 33.41
CA ALA A 168 -6.93 -26.17 32.43
C ALA A 168 -5.90 -26.22 31.28
N VAL A 169 -5.51 -25.06 30.73
CA VAL A 169 -4.45 -24.96 29.70
C VAL A 169 -3.12 -25.50 30.22
N THR A 170 -2.69 -25.05 31.39
CA THR A 170 -1.43 -25.51 31.99
C THR A 170 -1.45 -27.01 32.29
N THR A 171 -2.56 -27.53 32.79
CA THR A 171 -2.74 -28.98 33.06
C THR A 171 -2.65 -29.79 31.77
N ALA A 172 -3.36 -29.38 30.71
CA ALA A 172 -3.34 -30.04 29.41
C ALA A 172 -1.95 -29.98 28.74
N TYR A 173 -1.25 -28.85 28.90
CA TYR A 173 0.11 -28.68 28.39
C TYR A 173 1.09 -29.63 29.10
N VAL A 174 1.03 -29.70 30.44
CA VAL A 174 1.89 -30.58 31.25
C VAL A 174 1.59 -32.05 30.96
N SER A 175 0.32 -32.41 30.73
CA SER A 175 -0.08 -33.78 30.38
C SER A 175 0.22 -34.16 28.92
N ARG A 176 0.60 -33.18 28.07
CA ARG A 176 0.83 -33.34 26.62
C ARG A 176 -0.39 -33.89 25.86
N ASP A 177 -1.60 -33.53 26.30
CA ASP A 177 -2.85 -33.88 25.60
C ASP A 177 -3.25 -32.77 24.63
N ASN A 178 -3.01 -32.98 23.33
CA ASN A 178 -3.28 -31.99 22.29
C ASN A 178 -4.77 -31.64 22.17
N ILE A 179 -5.68 -32.61 22.33
CA ILE A 179 -7.12 -32.37 22.17
C ILE A 179 -7.63 -31.57 23.37
N ALA A 180 -7.21 -31.96 24.58
CA ALA A 180 -7.54 -31.19 25.78
C ALA A 180 -6.92 -29.79 25.74
N PHE A 181 -5.71 -29.65 25.19
CA PHE A 181 -5.03 -28.37 25.05
C PHE A 181 -5.78 -27.43 24.08
N GLU A 182 -6.12 -27.88 22.88
CA GLU A 182 -6.89 -27.05 21.91
C GLU A 182 -8.23 -26.59 22.49
N LYS A 183 -8.92 -27.46 23.22
CA LYS A 183 -10.17 -27.10 23.89
C LYS A 183 -9.92 -26.10 25.02
N ALA A 184 -8.97 -26.36 25.91
CA ALA A 184 -8.66 -25.48 27.03
C ALA A 184 -8.16 -24.10 26.56
N GLU A 185 -7.38 -24.07 25.48
CA GLU A 185 -6.93 -22.83 24.82
C GLU A 185 -8.14 -22.03 24.30
N THR A 186 -9.09 -22.69 23.64
CA THR A 186 -10.33 -22.07 23.17
C THR A 186 -11.14 -21.50 24.34
N ASP A 187 -11.32 -22.27 25.41
CA ASP A 187 -12.05 -21.85 26.62
C ASP A 187 -11.34 -20.68 27.34
N PHE A 188 -10.00 -20.66 27.32
CA PHE A 188 -9.19 -19.56 27.87
C PHE A 188 -9.32 -18.27 27.05
N LEU A 189 -9.25 -18.37 25.72
CA LEU A 189 -9.46 -17.24 24.83
C LEU A 189 -10.87 -16.66 24.98
N GLN A 190 -11.89 -17.51 25.12
CA GLN A 190 -13.26 -17.09 25.35
C GLN A 190 -13.44 -16.38 26.71
N ALA A 191 -12.76 -16.86 27.76
CA ALA A 191 -12.77 -16.21 29.06
C ALA A 191 -12.14 -14.80 28.99
N LEU A 192 -11.02 -14.64 28.28
CA LEU A 192 -10.40 -13.33 28.04
C LEU A 192 -11.30 -12.40 27.22
N GLN A 193 -11.96 -12.92 26.18
CA GLN A 193 -12.94 -12.18 25.36
C GLN A 193 -14.16 -11.71 26.17
N THR A 194 -14.50 -12.42 27.25
CA THR A 194 -15.57 -11.99 28.17
C THR A 194 -15.08 -10.91 29.14
N LEU A 195 -13.87 -11.09 29.72
CA LEU A 195 -13.29 -10.15 30.67
C LEU A 195 -12.93 -8.79 30.04
N GLY A 196 -12.42 -8.79 28.81
CA GLY A 196 -11.90 -7.59 28.15
C GLY A 196 -12.91 -6.43 28.01
N PRO A 197 -14.09 -6.64 27.41
CA PRO A 197 -15.12 -5.60 27.31
C PRO A 197 -15.62 -5.12 28.68
N GLN A 198 -15.78 -6.03 29.65
CA GLN A 198 -16.17 -5.66 31.02
C GLN A 198 -15.10 -4.81 31.71
N ALA A 199 -13.81 -5.13 31.51
CA ALA A 199 -12.70 -4.33 32.01
C ALA A 199 -12.67 -2.94 31.35
N THR A 200 -13.05 -2.84 30.07
CA THR A 200 -13.22 -1.56 29.37
C THR A 200 -14.32 -0.71 30.00
N GLU A 201 -15.48 -1.30 30.30
CA GLU A 201 -16.59 -0.62 30.98
C GLU A 201 -16.21 -0.17 32.39
N ALA A 202 -15.52 -1.03 33.15
CA ALA A 202 -15.03 -0.71 34.48
C ALA A 202 -14.02 0.46 34.46
N ARG A 203 -13.12 0.46 33.48
CA ARG A 203 -12.19 1.57 33.23
C ARG A 203 -12.94 2.86 32.89
N ASP A 204 -13.85 2.83 31.93
CA ASP A 204 -14.55 4.03 31.47
C ASP A 204 -15.38 4.65 32.60
N THR A 205 -15.99 3.79 33.43
CA THR A 205 -16.66 4.20 34.67
C THR A 205 -15.69 4.88 35.63
N ALA A 206 -14.53 4.27 35.90
CA ALA A 206 -13.51 4.84 36.78
C ALA A 206 -12.99 6.21 36.29
N ILE A 207 -12.72 6.34 34.99
CA ILE A 207 -12.29 7.59 34.36
C ILE A 207 -13.39 8.64 34.47
N SER A 208 -14.64 8.26 34.23
CA SER A 208 -15.76 9.20 34.26
C SER A 208 -16.02 9.79 35.65
N GLN A 209 -15.69 9.05 36.70
CA GLN A 209 -15.81 9.45 38.10
C GLN A 209 -14.63 10.31 38.58
N THR A 210 -13.44 10.11 38.02
CA THR A 210 -12.21 10.81 38.46
C THR A 210 -11.83 12.02 37.60
N LEU A 211 -11.91 11.92 36.27
CA LEU A 211 -11.48 12.99 35.35
C LEU A 211 -12.66 13.84 34.85
N SER A 212 -12.45 15.15 34.77
CA SER A 212 -13.37 16.07 34.10
C SER A 212 -13.45 15.79 32.59
N SER A 213 -14.57 16.15 31.95
CA SER A 213 -14.75 15.92 30.50
C SER A 213 -13.68 16.57 29.63
N THR A 214 -13.10 17.70 30.06
CA THR A 214 -12.04 18.42 29.33
C THR A 214 -10.67 17.75 29.41
N ASN A 215 -10.43 16.93 30.44
CA ASN A 215 -9.17 16.23 30.66
C ASN A 215 -9.20 14.78 30.16
N ARG A 216 -10.32 14.32 29.61
CA ARG A 216 -10.43 13.01 28.96
C ARG A 216 -9.89 13.09 27.54
N ASP A 217 -9.08 12.11 27.18
CA ASP A 217 -8.56 11.94 25.83
C ASP A 217 -9.36 10.84 25.13
N GLU A 218 -10.41 11.22 24.38
CA GLU A 218 -11.33 10.26 23.75
C GLU A 218 -10.62 9.35 22.73
N ASP A 219 -9.62 9.87 22.02
CA ASP A 219 -8.84 9.10 21.05
C ASP A 219 -8.03 8.01 21.75
N VAL A 220 -7.37 8.33 22.87
CA VAL A 220 -6.59 7.36 23.63
C VAL A 220 -7.49 6.37 24.37
N MET A 221 -8.64 6.80 24.90
CA MET A 221 -9.63 5.91 25.49
C MET A 221 -10.13 4.87 24.48
N ARG A 222 -10.38 5.32 23.23
CA ARG A 222 -10.79 4.43 22.13
C ARG A 222 -9.65 3.49 21.71
N TYR A 223 -8.42 3.99 21.63
CA TYR A 223 -7.25 3.19 21.25
C TYR A 223 -6.88 2.12 22.28
N THR A 224 -7.10 2.40 23.57
CA THR A 224 -6.76 1.50 24.68
C THR A 224 -7.95 0.64 25.12
N ALA A 225 -9.11 0.77 24.48
CA ALA A 225 -10.26 -0.08 24.74
C ALA A 225 -9.96 -1.52 24.34
N TYR A 226 -10.54 -2.49 25.04
CA TYR A 226 -10.41 -3.88 24.62
C TYR A 226 -11.02 -4.04 23.22
N PRO A 227 -10.36 -4.80 22.31
CA PRO A 227 -10.78 -4.82 20.92
C PRO A 227 -12.23 -5.32 20.76
N GLU A 228 -13.06 -4.56 20.05
CA GLU A 228 -14.42 -4.97 19.68
C GLU A 228 -14.41 -6.17 18.71
N ASP A 229 -15.55 -6.84 18.50
CA ASP A 229 -15.70 -7.98 17.56
C ASP A 229 -15.09 -7.72 16.16
N LYS A 230 -15.12 -6.48 15.68
CA LYS A 230 -14.49 -6.09 14.41
C LYS A 230 -12.97 -6.27 14.41
N ALA A 231 -12.27 -6.03 15.51
CA ALA A 231 -10.84 -6.21 15.59
C ALA A 231 -10.44 -7.69 15.49
N PHE A 232 -11.26 -8.61 16.03
CA PHE A 232 -11.06 -10.05 15.82
C PHE A 232 -11.16 -10.43 14.34
N SER A 233 -12.07 -9.81 13.57
CA SER A 233 -12.15 -10.03 12.12
C SER A 233 -10.91 -9.52 11.36
N GLN A 234 -10.25 -8.47 11.86
CA GLN A 234 -8.99 -7.96 11.30
C GLN A 234 -7.84 -8.92 11.60
N ILE A 235 -7.74 -9.42 12.83
CA ILE A 235 -6.74 -10.44 13.22
C ILE A 235 -6.90 -11.72 12.38
N LEU A 236 -8.13 -12.20 12.18
CA LEU A 236 -8.40 -13.34 11.30
C LEU A 236 -7.98 -13.06 9.84
N SER A 237 -8.12 -11.83 9.38
CA SER A 237 -7.67 -11.42 8.05
C SER A 237 -6.14 -11.36 7.97
N GLU A 238 -5.47 -10.96 9.05
CA GLU A 238 -4.02 -10.98 9.19
C GLU A 238 -3.44 -12.40 9.20
N ILE A 239 -4.04 -13.33 9.95
CA ILE A 239 -3.68 -14.75 9.92
C ILE A 239 -3.80 -15.29 8.50
N LYS A 240 -4.95 -15.05 7.82
CA LYS A 240 -5.14 -15.44 6.42
C LYS A 240 -4.11 -14.83 5.48
N TYR A 241 -3.72 -13.57 5.70
CA TYR A 241 -2.72 -12.88 4.90
C TYR A 241 -1.34 -13.54 5.05
N ASN A 242 -0.94 -13.84 6.28
CA ASN A 242 0.34 -14.47 6.60
C ASN A 242 0.41 -15.93 6.13
N ASP A 243 -0.69 -16.68 6.22
CA ASP A 243 -0.78 -18.07 5.75
C ASP A 243 -0.80 -18.15 4.22
N SER A 244 -1.59 -17.29 3.56
CA SER A 244 -1.77 -17.34 2.10
C SER A 244 -0.62 -16.72 1.32
N LYS A 245 0.27 -15.94 1.96
CA LYS A 245 1.46 -15.28 1.38
C LYS A 245 1.21 -14.75 -0.05
N PRO A 246 0.19 -13.90 -0.24
CA PRO A 246 -0.41 -13.70 -1.55
C PRO A 246 0.59 -13.20 -2.60
N PHE A 247 1.46 -12.27 -2.24
CA PHE A 247 2.42 -11.67 -3.16
C PHE A 247 3.56 -12.62 -3.58
N GLN A 248 3.90 -13.60 -2.74
CA GLN A 248 4.88 -14.64 -3.10
C GLN A 248 4.32 -15.57 -4.18
N TYR A 249 3.07 -16.02 -4.03
CA TYR A 249 2.40 -16.83 -5.04
C TYR A 249 2.13 -16.05 -6.33
N THR A 250 1.86 -14.75 -6.26
CA THR A 250 1.80 -13.90 -7.48
C THR A 250 3.10 -13.95 -8.27
N ALA A 251 4.27 -13.98 -7.61
CA ALA A 251 5.56 -14.13 -8.30
C ALA A 251 5.65 -15.47 -9.03
N ILE A 252 5.21 -16.56 -8.39
CA ILE A 252 5.17 -17.90 -8.97
C ILE A 252 4.23 -17.92 -10.19
N PHE A 253 3.02 -17.39 -10.07
CA PHE A 253 2.08 -17.29 -11.19
C PHE A 253 2.65 -16.45 -12.33
N SER A 254 3.35 -15.36 -12.04
CA SER A 254 4.01 -14.53 -13.05
C SER A 254 5.10 -15.31 -13.80
N PHE A 255 5.90 -16.11 -13.09
CA PHE A 255 6.91 -16.97 -13.70
C PHE A 255 6.31 -18.07 -14.57
N LEU A 256 5.26 -18.74 -14.10
CA LEU A 256 4.52 -19.74 -14.87
C LEU A 256 3.86 -19.12 -16.12
N ALA A 257 3.31 -17.91 -16.01
CA ALA A 257 2.76 -17.17 -17.15
C ALA A 257 3.86 -16.80 -18.16
N LEU A 258 5.04 -16.39 -17.69
CA LEU A 258 6.21 -16.13 -18.54
C LEU A 258 6.64 -17.39 -19.31
N ILE A 259 6.66 -18.56 -18.67
CA ILE A 259 6.93 -19.84 -19.34
C ILE A 259 5.85 -20.11 -20.41
N GLY A 260 4.57 -19.95 -20.07
CA GLY A 260 3.46 -20.14 -21.02
C GLY A 260 3.61 -19.25 -22.26
N PHE A 261 3.87 -17.95 -22.08
CA PHE A 261 4.09 -17.06 -23.22
C PHE A 261 5.38 -17.38 -24.00
N SER A 262 6.44 -17.85 -23.34
CA SER A 262 7.70 -18.22 -24.00
C SER A 262 7.55 -19.51 -24.83
N LEU A 263 6.84 -20.50 -24.32
CA LEU A 263 6.54 -21.74 -25.07
C LEU A 263 5.54 -21.50 -26.22
N SER A 264 4.82 -20.37 -26.20
CA SER A 264 3.93 -19.98 -27.30
C SER A 264 4.67 -19.59 -28.60
N PHE A 265 6.01 -19.48 -28.59
CA PHE A 265 6.83 -19.36 -29.80
C PHE A 265 7.09 -20.70 -30.51
N GLY A 266 6.72 -21.83 -29.90
CA GLY A 266 6.90 -23.18 -30.47
C GLY A 266 5.99 -23.51 -31.65
N ALA A 267 5.96 -24.80 -32.03
CA ALA A 267 5.22 -25.29 -33.20
C ALA A 267 3.71 -24.94 -33.17
N GLU A 268 3.11 -24.81 -34.35
CA GLU A 268 1.70 -24.44 -34.59
C GLU A 268 0.69 -25.22 -33.74
N LYS A 269 0.93 -26.52 -33.53
CA LYS A 269 0.05 -27.39 -32.74
C LYS A 269 0.00 -27.01 -31.24
N VAL A 270 1.07 -26.43 -30.72
CA VAL A 270 1.24 -26.18 -29.28
C VAL A 270 1.21 -24.68 -28.93
N LYS A 271 1.47 -23.79 -29.91
CA LYS A 271 1.47 -22.33 -29.73
C LYS A 271 0.19 -21.81 -29.06
N ARG A 272 -0.97 -22.36 -29.47
CA ARG A 272 -2.29 -21.93 -28.98
C ARG A 272 -2.51 -22.33 -27.54
N ILE A 273 -2.14 -23.57 -27.18
CA ILE A 273 -2.30 -24.12 -25.84
C ILE A 273 -1.47 -23.30 -24.85
N PHE A 274 -0.17 -23.13 -25.13
CA PHE A 274 0.71 -22.40 -24.22
C PHE A 274 0.39 -20.90 -24.14
N PHE A 275 -0.08 -20.28 -25.23
CA PHE A 275 -0.55 -18.90 -25.18
C PHE A 275 -1.72 -18.74 -24.20
N TYR A 276 -2.77 -19.56 -24.32
CA TYR A 276 -3.92 -19.49 -23.42
C TYR A 276 -3.58 -19.92 -21.99
N LEU A 277 -2.65 -20.86 -21.80
CA LEU A 277 -2.13 -21.18 -20.47
C LEU A 277 -1.41 -19.97 -19.85
N GLY A 278 -0.59 -19.26 -20.62
CA GLY A 278 0.05 -18.01 -20.18
C GLY A 278 -0.97 -16.95 -19.79
N VAL A 279 -2.03 -16.77 -20.58
CA VAL A 279 -3.14 -15.85 -20.27
C VAL A 279 -3.88 -16.27 -19.01
N LEU A 280 -4.24 -17.54 -18.87
CA LEU A 280 -4.96 -18.07 -17.70
C LEU A 280 -4.14 -17.81 -16.43
N THR A 281 -2.87 -18.19 -16.43
CA THR A 281 -2.00 -18.02 -15.27
C THR A 281 -1.76 -16.54 -14.93
N LEU A 282 -1.64 -15.66 -15.93
CA LEU A 282 -1.60 -14.21 -15.70
C LEU A 282 -2.88 -13.71 -15.02
N MET A 283 -4.06 -14.16 -15.46
CA MET A 283 -5.34 -13.75 -14.86
C MET A 283 -5.52 -14.30 -13.44
N VAL A 284 -5.08 -15.54 -13.18
CA VAL A 284 -5.06 -16.12 -11.83
C VAL A 284 -4.12 -15.32 -10.92
N GLY A 285 -2.91 -15.01 -11.40
CA GLY A 285 -1.94 -14.18 -10.68
C GLY A 285 -2.50 -12.81 -10.31
N LEU A 286 -3.14 -12.11 -11.27
CA LEU A 286 -3.81 -10.83 -11.05
C LEU A 286 -4.93 -10.92 -10.00
N SER A 287 -5.77 -11.95 -10.08
CA SER A 287 -6.86 -12.17 -9.12
C SER A 287 -6.32 -12.42 -7.72
N TRP A 288 -5.22 -13.18 -7.61
CA TRP A 288 -4.55 -13.47 -6.35
C TRP A 288 -3.91 -12.21 -5.74
N THR A 289 -3.34 -11.33 -6.56
CA THR A 289 -2.82 -10.04 -6.09
C THR A 289 -3.94 -9.13 -5.58
N ILE A 290 -5.09 -9.09 -6.27
CA ILE A 290 -6.28 -8.34 -5.81
C ILE A 290 -6.76 -8.87 -4.46
N TYR A 291 -6.77 -10.18 -4.27
CA TYR A 291 -7.08 -10.79 -2.97
C TYR A 291 -6.07 -10.39 -1.88
N GLY A 292 -4.77 -10.35 -2.20
CA GLY A 292 -3.75 -9.85 -1.26
C GLY A 292 -3.95 -8.38 -0.88
N PHE A 293 -4.31 -7.53 -1.84
CA PHE A 293 -4.67 -6.14 -1.55
C PHE A 293 -5.94 -6.02 -0.72
N TYR A 294 -6.96 -6.83 -1.00
CA TYR A 294 -8.18 -6.88 -0.19
C TYR A 294 -7.85 -7.20 1.27
N LEU A 295 -7.06 -8.25 1.53
CA LEU A 295 -6.64 -8.60 2.88
C LEU A 295 -5.87 -7.46 3.56
N ARG A 296 -4.92 -6.83 2.85
CA ARG A 296 -4.20 -5.67 3.40
C ARG A 296 -5.13 -4.52 3.76
N VAL A 297 -6.06 -4.14 2.88
CA VAL A 297 -7.04 -3.06 3.14
C VAL A 297 -7.92 -3.40 4.35
N THR A 298 -8.33 -4.67 4.51
CA THR A 298 -9.12 -5.07 5.67
C THR A 298 -8.33 -5.01 6.99
N ILE A 299 -7.02 -5.28 6.95
CA ILE A 299 -6.14 -5.24 8.13
C ILE A 299 -5.82 -3.79 8.49
N THR A 300 -5.41 -2.97 7.52
CA THR A 300 -4.94 -1.61 7.78
C THR A 300 -6.08 -0.59 7.82
N GLY A 301 -7.13 -0.77 7.02
CA GLY A 301 -8.19 0.22 6.83
C GLY A 301 -7.86 1.31 5.80
N TRP A 302 -6.74 1.21 5.07
CA TRP A 302 -6.36 2.14 4.02
C TRP A 302 -5.80 1.45 2.77
N ALA A 303 -5.71 2.19 1.66
CA ALA A 303 -5.20 1.66 0.40
C ALA A 303 -3.71 1.27 0.50
N PRO A 304 -3.29 0.12 -0.05
CA PRO A 304 -1.95 -0.43 0.15
C PRO A 304 -0.94 0.21 -0.81
N VAL A 305 -0.66 1.49 -0.61
CA VAL A 305 0.36 2.30 -1.33
C VAL A 305 1.10 3.28 -0.43
N THR A 306 1.03 3.07 0.88
CA THR A 306 1.47 4.03 1.91
C THR A 306 2.91 3.84 2.36
N ASN A 307 3.50 2.68 2.09
CA ASN A 307 4.90 2.39 2.38
C ASN A 307 5.65 1.82 1.15
N MET A 308 6.95 1.61 1.30
CA MET A 308 7.79 1.12 0.20
C MET A 308 7.42 -0.32 -0.24
N TYR A 309 7.07 -1.19 0.71
CA TYR A 309 6.66 -2.58 0.40
C TYR A 309 5.43 -2.55 -0.50
N GLU A 310 4.45 -1.75 -0.12
CA GLU A 310 3.19 -1.52 -0.82
C GLU A 310 3.39 -0.97 -2.22
N THR A 311 4.35 -0.06 -2.41
CA THR A 311 4.68 0.44 -3.75
C THR A 311 5.30 -0.67 -4.63
N ILE A 312 6.14 -1.54 -4.05
CA ILE A 312 6.81 -2.66 -4.76
C ILE A 312 5.83 -3.75 -5.15
N ILE A 313 4.71 -3.94 -4.46
CA ILE A 313 3.64 -4.85 -4.89
C ILE A 313 2.69 -4.18 -5.89
N PHE A 314 2.43 -2.87 -5.76
CA PHE A 314 1.46 -2.16 -6.60
C PHE A 314 1.99 -1.85 -8.01
N VAL A 315 3.27 -1.47 -8.17
CA VAL A 315 3.84 -1.22 -9.50
C VAL A 315 3.78 -2.47 -10.40
N PRO A 316 4.30 -3.66 -10.00
CA PRO A 316 4.12 -4.93 -10.70
C PRO A 316 2.66 -5.29 -11.00
N PHE A 317 1.76 -5.04 -10.06
CA PHE A 317 0.33 -5.26 -10.29
C PHE A 317 -0.17 -4.43 -11.47
N ILE A 318 0.11 -3.13 -11.51
CA ILE A 318 -0.29 -2.26 -12.63
C ILE A 318 0.40 -2.69 -13.94
N VAL A 319 1.67 -3.09 -13.90
CA VAL A 319 2.36 -3.65 -15.07
C VAL A 319 1.59 -4.85 -15.63
N SER A 320 1.19 -5.79 -14.77
CA SER A 320 0.41 -6.97 -15.16
C SER A 320 -1.00 -6.62 -15.67
N VAL A 321 -1.68 -5.65 -15.04
CA VAL A 321 -3.00 -5.17 -15.50
C VAL A 321 -2.90 -4.56 -16.89
N LEU A 322 -1.92 -3.69 -17.12
CA LEU A 322 -1.71 -3.05 -18.42
C LEU A 322 -1.25 -4.07 -19.48
N ALA A 323 -0.40 -5.02 -19.10
CA ALA A 323 0.00 -6.12 -19.96
C ALA A 323 -1.21 -6.94 -20.42
N ALA A 324 -2.07 -7.36 -19.48
CA ALA A 324 -3.31 -8.07 -19.78
C ALA A 324 -4.24 -7.21 -20.66
N TRP A 325 -4.40 -5.92 -20.35
CA TRP A 325 -5.22 -4.99 -21.13
C TRP A 325 -4.76 -4.89 -22.59
N PHE A 326 -3.47 -4.64 -22.83
CA PHE A 326 -2.93 -4.51 -24.19
C PHE A 326 -2.92 -5.83 -24.96
N LEU A 327 -2.68 -6.94 -24.27
CA LEU A 327 -2.72 -8.28 -24.83
C LEU A 327 -4.15 -8.66 -25.28
N LEU A 328 -5.16 -8.40 -24.43
CA LEU A 328 -6.56 -8.72 -24.68
C LEU A 328 -7.32 -7.65 -25.48
N THR A 329 -6.67 -6.54 -25.84
CA THR A 329 -7.28 -5.47 -26.65
C THR A 329 -8.04 -5.99 -27.89
N PRO A 330 -7.55 -6.97 -28.68
CA PRO A 330 -8.30 -7.46 -29.85
C PRO A 330 -9.67 -8.05 -29.52
N ILE A 331 -9.88 -8.57 -28.30
CA ILE A 331 -11.17 -9.11 -27.88
C ILE A 331 -12.05 -8.08 -27.15
N THR A 332 -11.46 -7.12 -26.45
CA THR A 332 -12.17 -6.17 -25.57
C THR A 332 -12.48 -4.82 -26.21
N VAL A 333 -11.63 -4.32 -27.12
CA VAL A 333 -11.67 -2.90 -27.55
C VAL A 333 -12.97 -2.52 -28.24
N THR A 334 -13.55 -3.42 -29.03
CA THR A 334 -14.82 -3.18 -29.73
C THR A 334 -15.95 -2.99 -28.73
N GLY A 335 -16.12 -3.95 -27.80
CA GLY A 335 -17.13 -3.86 -26.74
C GLY A 335 -16.94 -2.63 -25.86
N ILE A 336 -15.70 -2.25 -25.52
CA ILE A 336 -15.42 -1.02 -24.74
C ILE A 336 -15.81 0.24 -25.52
N LYS A 337 -15.45 0.35 -26.80
CA LYS A 337 -15.81 1.51 -27.64
C LYS A 337 -17.32 1.61 -27.85
N ASP A 338 -17.97 0.49 -28.06
CA ASP A 338 -19.42 0.41 -28.20
C ASP A 338 -20.10 0.78 -26.88
N SER A 339 -19.59 0.32 -25.74
CA SER A 339 -20.06 0.71 -24.41
C SER A 339 -19.93 2.21 -24.16
N TRP A 340 -18.79 2.80 -24.55
CA TRP A 340 -18.56 4.23 -24.45
C TRP A 340 -19.52 5.03 -25.35
N ARG A 341 -19.83 4.52 -26.55
CA ARG A 341 -20.80 5.11 -27.48
C ARG A 341 -22.25 4.95 -27.02
N LEU A 342 -22.57 3.83 -26.36
CA LEU A 342 -23.89 3.52 -25.79
C LEU A 342 -24.29 4.55 -24.71
N ASN A 343 -23.30 5.00 -23.94
CA ASN A 343 -23.47 5.95 -22.84
C ASN A 343 -23.23 7.43 -23.26
N ALA A 344 -23.22 7.70 -24.57
CA ALA A 344 -23.08 9.06 -25.10
C ALA A 344 -24.42 9.82 -25.05
N ALA A 345 -24.38 11.10 -24.69
CA ALA A 345 -25.53 11.98 -24.69
C ALA A 345 -25.92 12.39 -26.14
N PRO A 346 -27.07 11.93 -26.69
CA PRO A 346 -27.39 12.15 -28.10
C PRO A 346 -27.63 13.62 -28.47
N PHE A 347 -28.21 14.39 -27.54
CA PHE A 347 -28.50 15.82 -27.73
C PHE A 347 -27.25 16.69 -27.87
N LEU A 348 -26.06 16.20 -27.50
CA LEU A 348 -24.80 16.92 -27.63
C LEU A 348 -24.10 16.72 -28.99
N LYS A 349 -24.68 15.90 -29.89
CA LYS A 349 -24.06 15.54 -31.18
C LYS A 349 -23.59 16.75 -31.99
N ASN A 350 -24.36 17.83 -31.97
CA ASN A 350 -24.12 19.02 -32.80
C ASN A 350 -23.30 20.11 -32.08
N ILE A 351 -22.74 19.83 -30.90
CA ILE A 351 -21.97 20.80 -30.12
C ILE A 351 -20.46 20.53 -30.31
N PRO A 352 -19.69 21.42 -30.96
CA PRO A 352 -18.33 21.14 -31.47
C PRO A 352 -17.22 20.71 -30.47
N PHE A 353 -17.46 20.69 -29.16
CA PHE A 353 -16.53 20.18 -28.14
C PHE A 353 -17.13 19.05 -27.31
N PHE A 354 -18.46 19.00 -27.23
CA PHE A 354 -19.22 18.05 -26.43
C PHE A 354 -19.85 16.94 -27.27
N ASN A 355 -19.45 16.79 -28.54
CA ASN A 355 -19.97 15.74 -29.42
C ASN A 355 -19.53 14.35 -28.93
N GLU A 356 -20.32 13.79 -28.02
CA GLU A 356 -20.16 12.45 -27.48
C GLU A 356 -20.75 11.40 -28.43
N ALA A 357 -21.79 11.76 -29.17
CA ALA A 357 -22.62 10.88 -29.98
C ALA A 357 -22.24 10.95 -31.46
N ARG A 358 -20.95 10.72 -31.74
CA ARG A 358 -20.40 10.67 -33.11
C ARG A 358 -21.18 9.69 -33.99
N ASP A 359 -21.06 9.89 -35.30
CA ASP A 359 -21.69 9.02 -36.29
C ASP A 359 -21.29 7.56 -36.09
N LEU A 360 -22.28 6.68 -36.26
CA LEU A 360 -22.11 5.26 -36.02
C LEU A 360 -21.18 4.69 -37.09
N THR A 361 -20.22 3.86 -36.65
CA THR A 361 -19.42 3.07 -37.60
C THR A 361 -20.30 2.01 -38.26
N GLU A 362 -19.88 1.49 -39.42
CA GLU A 362 -20.59 0.37 -40.09
C GLU A 362 -20.82 -0.82 -39.14
N GLN A 363 -19.82 -1.11 -38.30
CA GLN A 363 -19.91 -2.14 -37.29
C GLN A 363 -20.99 -1.85 -36.24
N GLN A 364 -21.07 -0.61 -35.74
CA GLN A 364 -22.08 -0.20 -34.76
C GLN A 364 -23.49 -0.17 -35.36
N ALA A 365 -23.62 0.30 -36.60
CA ALA A 365 -24.88 0.30 -37.35
C ALA A 365 -25.38 -1.12 -37.63
N SER A 366 -24.47 -2.08 -37.84
CA SER A 366 -24.82 -3.50 -37.99
C SER A 366 -25.27 -4.16 -36.68
N ARG A 367 -24.86 -3.61 -35.53
CA ARG A 367 -25.13 -4.19 -34.20
C ARG A 367 -26.52 -3.84 -33.71
N PHE A 368 -26.87 -2.56 -33.74
CA PHE A 368 -28.19 -2.06 -33.34
C PHE A 368 -28.66 -0.97 -34.28
N LYS A 369 -29.99 -0.82 -34.40
CA LYS A 369 -30.59 0.29 -35.16
C LYS A 369 -30.19 1.64 -34.53
N PRO A 370 -30.04 2.73 -35.31
CA PRO A 370 -29.67 4.05 -34.78
C PRO A 370 -30.59 4.55 -33.65
N GLN A 371 -31.88 4.21 -33.72
CA GLN A 371 -32.87 4.55 -32.68
C GLN A 371 -32.53 3.91 -31.33
N THR A 372 -32.03 2.67 -31.32
CA THR A 372 -31.63 1.95 -30.11
C THR A 372 -30.42 2.61 -29.44
N TRP A 373 -29.43 3.03 -30.23
CA TRP A 373 -28.26 3.77 -29.72
C TRP A 373 -28.66 5.10 -29.06
N ASN A 374 -29.59 5.84 -29.68
CA ASN A 374 -30.07 7.10 -29.12
C ASN A 374 -30.91 6.89 -27.86
N LEU A 375 -31.82 5.90 -27.85
CA LEU A 375 -32.62 5.57 -26.67
C LEU A 375 -31.72 5.20 -25.47
N ALA A 376 -30.74 4.32 -25.68
CA ALA A 376 -29.78 3.94 -24.65
C ALA A 376 -28.98 5.16 -24.15
N GLY A 377 -28.57 6.06 -25.06
CA GLY A 377 -27.88 7.29 -24.70
C GLY A 377 -28.73 8.23 -23.83
N TYR A 378 -30.02 8.38 -24.12
CA TYR A 378 -30.93 9.17 -23.28
C TYR A 378 -31.14 8.55 -21.89
N LEU A 379 -31.39 7.23 -21.82
CA LEU A 379 -31.52 6.51 -20.55
C LEU A 379 -30.24 6.62 -19.71
N SER A 380 -29.07 6.44 -20.35
CA SER A 380 -27.77 6.65 -19.72
C SER A 380 -27.59 8.07 -19.23
N THR A 381 -28.03 9.08 -19.99
CA THR A 381 -27.95 10.49 -19.56
C THR A 381 -28.74 10.72 -18.27
N VAL A 382 -29.94 10.16 -18.13
CA VAL A 382 -30.73 10.28 -16.89
C VAL A 382 -29.96 9.73 -15.70
N LEU A 383 -29.39 8.53 -15.84
CA LEU A 383 -28.55 7.93 -14.81
C LEU A 383 -27.29 8.76 -14.52
N ARG A 384 -26.65 9.33 -15.56
CA ARG A 384 -25.50 10.22 -15.41
C ARG A 384 -25.86 11.45 -14.59
N VAL A 385 -27.00 12.09 -14.82
CA VAL A 385 -27.41 13.28 -14.04
C VAL A 385 -27.56 12.95 -12.56
N VAL A 386 -28.14 11.79 -12.23
CA VAL A 386 -28.23 11.31 -10.83
C VAL A 386 -26.83 11.11 -10.23
N LEU A 387 -25.93 10.45 -10.95
CA LEU A 387 -24.55 10.24 -10.52
C LEU A 387 -23.76 11.56 -10.40
N ILE A 388 -23.98 12.52 -11.31
CA ILE A 388 -23.38 13.86 -11.26
C ILE A 388 -23.82 14.58 -9.99
N PHE A 389 -25.12 14.57 -9.68
CA PHE A 389 -25.64 15.23 -8.49
C PHE A 389 -25.09 14.59 -7.21
N ALA A 390 -25.10 13.25 -7.13
CA ALA A 390 -24.56 12.52 -6.00
C ALA A 390 -23.05 12.80 -5.80
N LEU A 391 -22.28 12.81 -6.90
CA LEU A 391 -20.85 13.09 -6.87
C LEU A 391 -20.54 14.55 -6.51
N PHE A 392 -21.34 15.50 -7.02
CA PHE A 392 -21.22 16.90 -6.67
C PHE A 392 -21.50 17.13 -5.18
N HIS A 393 -22.56 16.52 -4.64
CA HIS A 393 -22.86 16.56 -3.22
C HIS A 393 -21.72 15.95 -2.40
N PHE A 394 -21.22 14.77 -2.80
CA PHE A 394 -20.10 14.11 -2.13
C PHE A 394 -18.84 14.99 -2.07
N LEU A 395 -18.45 15.61 -3.19
CA LEU A 395 -17.23 16.42 -3.25
C LEU A 395 -17.34 17.77 -2.52
N THR A 396 -18.54 18.34 -2.40
CA THR A 396 -18.72 19.72 -1.92
C THR A 396 -19.38 19.85 -0.55
N GLN A 397 -20.08 18.82 -0.07
CA GLN A 397 -20.87 18.88 1.17
C GLN A 397 -20.43 17.87 2.23
N VAL A 398 -19.74 16.78 1.84
CA VAL A 398 -19.28 15.78 2.82
C VAL A 398 -17.99 16.29 3.48
N PRO A 399 -17.95 16.38 4.82
CA PRO A 399 -16.77 16.84 5.54
C PRO A 399 -15.63 15.80 5.45
N TYR A 400 -14.41 16.29 5.29
CA TYR A 400 -13.18 15.53 5.12
C TYR A 400 -12.02 16.14 5.92
N GLY A 401 -11.20 15.26 6.51
CA GLY A 401 -9.99 15.60 7.24
C GLY A 401 -10.23 16.29 8.59
N ASP A 402 -9.13 16.53 9.30
CA ASP A 402 -9.14 17.21 10.59
C ASP A 402 -9.52 18.68 10.38
N GLY A 403 -10.75 19.04 10.78
CA GLY A 403 -11.33 20.37 10.58
C GLY A 403 -12.61 20.41 9.73
N GLY A 404 -13.09 19.27 9.22
CA GLY A 404 -14.43 19.14 8.63
C GLY A 404 -14.65 19.93 7.34
N ARG A 405 -13.59 20.17 6.55
CA ARG A 405 -13.69 20.88 5.26
C ARG A 405 -14.24 19.97 4.17
N PRO A 406 -14.98 20.47 3.18
CA PRO A 406 -15.35 19.65 2.03
C PRO A 406 -14.10 19.25 1.22
N TYR A 407 -14.21 18.19 0.42
CA TYR A 407 -13.11 17.77 -0.47
C TYR A 407 -12.72 18.87 -1.47
N MET A 408 -13.71 19.59 -1.98
CA MET A 408 -13.53 20.73 -2.89
C MET A 408 -14.29 21.95 -2.38
N GLU A 409 -13.58 23.04 -2.11
CA GLU A 409 -14.18 24.33 -1.80
C GLU A 409 -14.74 24.97 -3.07
N LEU A 410 -16.04 25.27 -3.07
CA LEU A 410 -16.69 25.90 -4.22
C LEU A 410 -16.30 27.39 -4.37
N TRP A 411 -15.92 28.04 -3.26
CA TRP A 411 -15.46 29.43 -3.24
C TRP A 411 -14.13 29.52 -2.49
N PRO A 412 -13.14 30.31 -2.99
CA PRO A 412 -11.91 30.55 -2.26
C PRO A 412 -12.19 31.24 -0.93
N SER A 413 -11.57 30.74 0.14
CA SER A 413 -11.61 31.36 1.47
C SER A 413 -10.84 32.68 1.54
N ASP A 414 -9.85 32.89 0.66
CA ASP A 414 -9.04 34.10 0.58
C ASP A 414 -8.68 34.42 -0.88
N TRP A 415 -9.09 35.60 -1.33
CA TRP A 415 -8.89 36.13 -2.68
C TRP A 415 -7.61 36.94 -2.84
N THR A 416 -6.81 37.10 -1.79
CA THR A 416 -5.55 37.85 -1.84
C THR A 416 -4.35 36.95 -2.15
N SER A 417 -4.45 35.66 -1.83
CA SER A 417 -3.39 34.69 -2.09
C SER A 417 -3.48 34.10 -3.50
N LEU A 418 -2.50 34.41 -4.36
CA LEU A 418 -2.36 33.80 -5.68
C LEU A 418 -2.25 32.27 -5.63
N ASN A 419 -1.62 31.71 -4.59
CA ASN A 419 -1.57 30.26 -4.38
C ASN A 419 -2.98 29.69 -4.20
N ARG A 420 -3.80 30.28 -3.31
CA ARG A 420 -5.16 29.78 -3.05
C ARG A 420 -6.08 29.91 -4.26
N ILE A 421 -5.97 31.02 -5.00
CA ILE A 421 -6.72 31.18 -6.26
C ILE A 421 -6.29 30.12 -7.27
N GLY A 422 -4.99 29.88 -7.40
CA GLY A 422 -4.44 28.84 -8.30
C GLY A 422 -4.96 27.45 -7.95
N VAL A 423 -4.88 27.05 -6.67
CA VAL A 423 -5.41 25.77 -6.16
C VAL A 423 -6.90 25.66 -6.46
N TRP A 424 -7.67 26.70 -6.18
CA TRP A 424 -9.10 26.72 -6.44
C TRP A 424 -9.42 26.54 -7.93
N VAL A 425 -8.74 27.27 -8.83
CA VAL A 425 -8.95 27.13 -10.29
C VAL A 425 -8.65 25.70 -10.74
N VAL A 426 -7.53 25.13 -10.30
CA VAL A 426 -7.16 23.74 -10.62
C VAL A 426 -8.19 22.76 -10.06
N GLY A 427 -8.60 22.94 -8.80
CA GLY A 427 -9.63 22.15 -8.14
C GLY A 427 -10.97 22.20 -8.89
N MET A 428 -11.41 23.38 -9.33
CA MET A 428 -12.63 23.55 -10.11
C MET A 428 -12.57 22.86 -11.47
N ILE A 429 -11.43 22.96 -12.19
CA ILE A 429 -11.23 22.24 -13.45
C ILE A 429 -11.29 20.72 -13.21
N CYS A 430 -10.58 20.22 -12.19
CA CYS A 430 -10.61 18.83 -11.79
C CYS A 430 -12.02 18.36 -11.43
N MET A 431 -12.79 19.17 -10.69
CA MET A 431 -14.17 18.86 -10.32
C MET A 431 -15.06 18.77 -11.57
N LEU A 432 -15.03 19.77 -12.46
CA LEU A 432 -15.83 19.79 -13.68
C LEU A 432 -15.53 18.60 -14.59
N LEU A 433 -14.25 18.27 -14.78
CA LEU A 433 -13.83 17.11 -15.56
C LEU A 433 -14.30 15.80 -14.91
N THR A 434 -14.16 15.67 -13.59
CA THR A 434 -14.60 14.48 -12.85
C THR A 434 -16.12 14.31 -12.95
N LEU A 435 -16.91 15.37 -12.72
CA LEU A 435 -18.37 15.34 -12.85
C LEU A 435 -18.79 14.98 -14.28
N TRP A 436 -18.08 15.46 -15.29
CA TRP A 436 -18.42 15.17 -16.68
C TRP A 436 -18.07 13.74 -17.12
N LEU A 437 -16.85 13.29 -16.80
CA LEU A 437 -16.26 12.05 -17.34
C LEU A 437 -16.54 10.84 -16.46
N LEU A 438 -16.48 10.97 -15.13
CA LEU A 438 -16.54 9.83 -14.21
C LEU A 438 -17.88 9.07 -14.26
N PRO A 439 -19.05 9.72 -14.27
CA PRO A 439 -20.33 9.03 -14.40
C PRO A 439 -20.45 8.24 -15.71
N ARG A 440 -19.99 8.81 -16.83
CA ARG A 440 -19.97 8.11 -18.11
C ARG A 440 -19.01 6.92 -18.08
N PHE A 441 -17.84 7.10 -17.49
CA PHE A 441 -16.85 6.05 -17.32
C PHE A 441 -17.37 4.87 -16.49
N ILE A 442 -18.06 5.14 -15.37
CA ILE A 442 -18.68 4.11 -14.53
C ILE A 442 -19.71 3.31 -15.33
N LEU A 443 -20.67 3.99 -15.98
CA LEU A 443 -21.70 3.31 -16.77
C LEU A 443 -21.11 2.53 -17.94
N ALA A 444 -20.14 3.10 -18.66
CA ALA A 444 -19.45 2.41 -19.74
C ALA A 444 -18.65 1.19 -19.23
N THR A 445 -18.08 1.25 -18.04
CA THR A 445 -17.39 0.11 -17.42
C THR A 445 -18.39 -1.00 -17.10
N VAL A 446 -19.55 -0.66 -16.52
CA VAL A 446 -20.61 -1.62 -16.18
C VAL A 446 -21.22 -2.29 -17.43
N SER A 447 -21.44 -1.55 -18.52
CA SER A 447 -21.99 -2.13 -19.75
C SER A 447 -20.96 -2.83 -20.65
N SER A 448 -19.65 -2.65 -20.42
CA SER A 448 -18.60 -3.26 -21.26
C SER A 448 -18.61 -4.79 -21.25
N PRO A 449 -18.70 -5.51 -20.10
CA PRO A 449 -18.71 -6.97 -20.08
C PRO A 449 -19.81 -7.59 -20.94
N ALA A 450 -21.02 -7.01 -20.92
CA ALA A 450 -22.15 -7.50 -21.70
C ALA A 450 -21.87 -7.41 -23.22
N LEU A 451 -21.31 -6.29 -23.69
CA LEU A 451 -20.99 -6.10 -25.10
C LEU A 451 -19.78 -6.94 -25.54
N ILE A 452 -18.78 -7.11 -24.68
CA ILE A 452 -17.63 -7.99 -24.92
C ILE A 452 -18.10 -9.45 -25.03
N LEU A 453 -19.01 -9.88 -24.16
CA LEU A 453 -19.57 -11.24 -24.16
C LEU A 453 -20.41 -11.50 -25.42
N GLN A 454 -21.22 -10.53 -25.83
CA GLN A 454 -21.95 -10.62 -27.10
C GLN A 454 -20.99 -10.73 -28.30
N ASP A 455 -19.90 -9.96 -28.33
CA ASP A 455 -18.89 -10.06 -29.39
C ASP A 455 -18.19 -11.42 -29.37
N TYR A 456 -17.96 -12.00 -28.19
CA TYR A 456 -17.43 -13.35 -28.06
C TYR A 456 -18.36 -14.39 -28.70
N PHE A 457 -19.65 -14.37 -28.39
CA PHE A 457 -20.61 -15.32 -28.98
C PHE A 457 -20.76 -15.16 -30.50
N ARG A 458 -20.75 -13.92 -31.01
CA ARG A 458 -20.76 -13.65 -32.46
C ARG A 458 -19.52 -14.23 -33.16
N ARG A 459 -18.35 -14.11 -32.54
CA ARG A 459 -17.08 -14.66 -33.07
C ARG A 459 -17.00 -16.18 -32.96
N LYS A 460 -17.61 -16.78 -31.94
CA LYS A 460 -17.59 -18.23 -31.74
C LYS A 460 -18.23 -18.98 -32.92
N GLY A 461 -19.21 -18.37 -33.58
CA GLY A 461 -19.86 -18.93 -34.77
C GLY A 461 -19.08 -18.77 -36.09
N ASP A 462 -17.99 -18.00 -36.11
CA ASP A 462 -17.17 -17.73 -37.30
C ASP A 462 -15.70 -18.11 -37.05
N GLU A 463 -15.27 -19.25 -37.61
CA GLU A 463 -13.92 -19.76 -37.41
C GLU A 463 -12.85 -18.81 -37.97
N THR A 464 -13.11 -18.14 -39.09
CA THR A 464 -12.17 -17.20 -39.71
C THR A 464 -11.97 -15.98 -38.82
N SER A 465 -13.05 -15.41 -38.28
CA SER A 465 -12.94 -14.30 -37.32
C SER A 465 -12.25 -14.73 -36.02
N SER A 466 -12.50 -15.94 -35.53
CA SER A 466 -11.88 -16.45 -34.31
C SER A 466 -10.36 -16.64 -34.46
N ARG A 467 -9.91 -17.21 -35.59
CA ARG A 467 -8.48 -17.36 -35.92
C ARG A 467 -7.78 -16.01 -36.05
N LYS A 468 -8.38 -15.06 -36.78
CA LYS A 468 -7.82 -13.71 -36.95
C LYS A 468 -7.61 -12.98 -35.62
N VAL A 469 -8.58 -13.08 -34.71
CA VAL A 469 -8.49 -12.46 -33.39
C VAL A 469 -7.40 -13.13 -32.53
N PHE A 470 -7.28 -14.45 -32.60
CA PHE A 470 -6.18 -15.17 -31.94
C PHE A 470 -4.82 -14.72 -32.48
N ASP A 471 -4.64 -14.63 -33.80
CA ASP A 471 -3.37 -14.21 -34.40
C ASP A 471 -2.99 -12.78 -33.96
N GLU A 472 -3.95 -11.87 -33.88
CA GLU A 472 -3.72 -10.52 -33.37
C GLU A 472 -3.35 -10.49 -31.88
N MET A 473 -3.98 -11.34 -31.05
CA MET A 473 -3.58 -11.50 -29.64
C MET A 473 -2.19 -12.13 -29.52
N HIS A 474 -1.87 -13.12 -30.35
CA HIS A 474 -0.58 -13.79 -30.36
C HIS A 474 0.54 -12.86 -30.80
N LYS A 475 0.32 -11.97 -31.78
CA LYS A 475 1.27 -10.88 -32.14
C LYS A 475 1.52 -9.91 -30.99
N ARG A 476 0.57 -9.79 -30.05
CA ARG A 476 0.66 -8.96 -28.84
C ARG A 476 1.21 -9.70 -27.63
N ARG A 477 1.62 -10.98 -27.76
CA ARG A 477 2.21 -11.78 -26.65
C ARG A 477 3.40 -11.13 -25.96
N PHE A 478 4.10 -10.22 -26.63
CA PHE A 478 5.19 -9.43 -26.03
C PHE A 478 4.73 -8.58 -24.85
N PHE A 479 3.47 -8.11 -24.82
CA PHE A 479 2.89 -7.48 -23.64
C PHE A 479 2.82 -8.46 -22.47
N GLY A 480 2.38 -9.70 -22.72
CA GLY A 480 2.37 -10.77 -21.73
C GLY A 480 3.77 -11.04 -21.18
N ILE A 481 4.75 -11.27 -22.06
CA ILE A 481 6.16 -11.54 -21.67
C ILE A 481 6.76 -10.37 -20.90
N GLY A 482 6.68 -9.15 -21.44
CA GLY A 482 7.24 -7.97 -20.81
C GLY A 482 6.57 -7.69 -19.47
N GLY A 483 5.26 -7.86 -19.38
CA GLY A 483 4.49 -7.66 -18.16
C GLY A 483 4.81 -8.68 -17.08
N THR A 484 4.79 -9.98 -17.41
CA THR A 484 5.05 -11.05 -16.45
C THR A 484 6.52 -11.09 -16.03
N PHE A 485 7.45 -10.75 -16.92
CA PHE A 485 8.87 -10.61 -16.58
C PHE A 485 9.10 -9.49 -15.55
N MET A 486 8.57 -8.29 -15.83
CA MET A 486 8.68 -7.16 -14.90
C MET A 486 7.99 -7.42 -13.57
N THR A 487 6.84 -8.13 -13.60
CA THR A 487 6.13 -8.53 -12.38
C THR A 487 6.91 -9.59 -11.60
N GLY A 488 7.51 -10.54 -12.31
CA GLY A 488 8.41 -11.56 -11.73
C GLY A 488 9.64 -10.95 -11.06
N ILE A 489 10.24 -9.89 -11.63
CA ILE A 489 11.33 -9.16 -10.98
C ILE A 489 10.87 -8.54 -9.66
N GLY A 490 9.72 -7.85 -9.64
CA GLY A 490 9.17 -7.28 -8.40
C GLY A 490 8.91 -8.36 -7.34
N GLY A 491 8.32 -9.48 -7.75
CA GLY A 491 8.11 -10.64 -6.87
C GLY A 491 9.41 -11.27 -6.35
N LEU A 492 10.44 -11.37 -7.20
CA LEU A 492 11.76 -11.87 -6.81
C LEU A 492 12.44 -10.97 -5.77
N VAL A 493 12.34 -9.65 -5.93
CA VAL A 493 12.86 -8.69 -4.92
C VAL A 493 12.21 -8.92 -3.57
N LEU A 494 10.90 -9.15 -3.52
CA LEU A 494 10.18 -9.45 -2.27
C LEU A 494 10.59 -10.80 -1.68
N LEU A 495 10.70 -11.84 -2.51
CA LEU A 495 11.17 -13.15 -2.06
C LEU A 495 12.58 -13.08 -1.46
N LEU A 496 13.49 -12.37 -2.13
CA LEU A 496 14.85 -12.17 -1.64
C LEU A 496 14.87 -11.32 -0.36
N SER A 497 14.10 -10.23 -0.30
CA SER A 497 14.00 -9.39 0.90
C SER A 497 13.48 -10.18 2.10
N ASN A 498 12.42 -10.97 1.92
CA ASN A 498 11.83 -11.78 3.00
C ASN A 498 12.72 -12.95 3.43
N SER A 499 13.68 -13.38 2.60
CA SER A 499 14.65 -14.41 2.97
C SER A 499 15.80 -13.90 3.84
N LEU A 500 15.94 -12.58 3.97
CA LEU A 500 16.91 -11.95 4.86
C LEU A 500 16.35 -11.83 6.28
N PRO A 501 17.20 -11.89 7.33
CA PRO A 501 16.77 -11.61 8.70
C PRO A 501 16.20 -10.19 8.82
N ALA A 502 15.33 -9.96 9.82
CA ALA A 502 14.49 -8.77 9.92
C ALA A 502 15.27 -7.44 9.89
N ASP A 503 16.47 -7.43 10.48
CA ASP A 503 17.42 -6.31 10.47
C ASP A 503 18.05 -6.06 9.09
N ALA A 504 18.13 -7.09 8.25
CA ALA A 504 18.71 -7.04 6.92
C ALA A 504 17.70 -6.87 5.78
N GLN A 505 16.39 -6.89 6.06
CA GLN A 505 15.33 -6.73 5.06
C GLN A 505 15.43 -5.35 4.39
N ILE A 506 15.42 -5.34 3.05
CA ILE A 506 15.41 -4.09 2.26
C ILE A 506 14.07 -3.37 2.46
N VAL A 507 13.00 -4.15 2.64
CA VAL A 507 11.64 -3.66 2.81
C VAL A 507 10.93 -4.55 3.82
N SER A 508 10.38 -3.95 4.87
CA SER A 508 9.60 -4.70 5.87
C SER A 508 8.21 -5.02 5.31
N GLU A 509 7.79 -6.28 5.47
CA GLU A 509 6.43 -6.71 5.16
C GLU A 509 5.43 -6.39 6.28
N ASN A 510 5.92 -6.00 7.45
CA ASN A 510 5.11 -5.74 8.63
C ASN A 510 4.21 -4.51 8.46
N PHE A 511 3.06 -4.55 9.11
CA PHE A 511 2.18 -3.40 9.20
C PHE A 511 2.81 -2.34 10.12
N SER A 512 2.82 -1.09 9.67
CA SER A 512 3.33 0.04 10.44
C SER A 512 2.25 1.13 10.49
N PRO A 513 2.11 1.84 11.62
CA PRO A 513 1.16 2.94 11.72
C PRO A 513 1.52 4.05 10.72
N LEU A 514 0.51 4.68 10.13
CA LEU A 514 0.70 5.81 9.24
C LEU A 514 1.26 7.02 10.00
N GLN A 515 2.21 7.70 9.36
CA GLN A 515 2.64 9.04 9.78
C GLN A 515 1.41 9.94 9.89
N PRO A 516 1.32 10.84 10.89
CA PRO A 516 0.12 11.67 11.14
C PRO A 516 -0.38 12.39 9.88
N VAL A 517 0.53 12.95 9.07
CA VAL A 517 0.21 13.65 7.82
C VAL A 517 -0.45 12.78 6.74
N LEU A 518 -0.29 11.45 6.82
CA LEU A 518 -0.83 10.49 5.85
C LEU A 518 -2.21 9.94 6.25
N ARG A 519 -2.72 10.30 7.43
CA ARG A 519 -4.00 9.77 7.95
C ARG A 519 -5.22 10.32 7.19
N SER A 520 -5.17 11.57 6.72
CA SER A 520 -6.19 12.16 5.84
C SER A 520 -6.04 11.65 4.40
N ASN A 521 -6.53 10.43 4.16
CA ASN A 521 -6.06 9.61 3.05
C ASN A 521 -6.70 9.87 1.66
N PHE A 522 -7.76 10.66 1.50
CA PHE A 522 -8.46 10.75 0.21
C PHE A 522 -7.57 11.28 -0.92
N TRP A 523 -7.05 12.51 -0.77
CA TRP A 523 -6.20 13.13 -1.77
C TRP A 523 -4.90 12.34 -1.97
N LEU A 524 -4.32 11.87 -0.86
CA LEU A 524 -3.14 11.01 -0.88
C LEU A 524 -3.38 9.73 -1.69
N THR A 525 -4.48 9.03 -1.45
CA THR A 525 -4.81 7.76 -2.09
C THR A 525 -4.95 7.93 -3.58
N ILE A 526 -5.74 8.92 -4.03
CA ILE A 526 -5.96 9.14 -5.47
C ILE A 526 -4.65 9.60 -6.14
N HIS A 527 -3.91 10.50 -5.50
CA HIS A 527 -2.60 10.95 -6.00
C HIS A 527 -1.62 9.76 -6.16
N VAL A 528 -1.39 9.01 -5.08
CA VAL A 528 -0.38 7.95 -5.04
C VAL A 528 -0.78 6.80 -5.96
N LEU A 529 -2.05 6.36 -5.96
CA LEU A 529 -2.48 5.32 -6.89
C LEU A 529 -2.28 5.75 -8.35
N THR A 530 -2.54 7.01 -8.68
CA THR A 530 -2.37 7.53 -10.04
C THR A 530 -0.89 7.64 -10.43
N ILE A 531 -0.04 8.22 -9.58
CA ILE A 531 1.39 8.39 -9.86
C ILE A 531 2.10 7.03 -9.93
N VAL A 532 1.78 6.09 -9.04
CA VAL A 532 2.39 4.75 -9.03
C VAL A 532 1.87 3.91 -10.21
N ALA A 533 0.62 4.11 -10.64
CA ALA A 533 0.15 3.50 -11.89
C ALA A 533 0.92 4.00 -13.12
N SER A 534 1.38 5.24 -13.12
CA SER A 534 2.30 5.76 -14.16
C SER A 534 3.63 5.01 -14.15
N TYR A 535 4.14 4.66 -12.96
CA TYR A 535 5.36 3.86 -12.83
C TYR A 535 5.15 2.45 -13.38
N GLY A 536 3.97 1.87 -13.18
CA GLY A 536 3.59 0.60 -13.80
C GLY A 536 3.55 0.68 -15.33
N ALA A 537 2.99 1.75 -15.90
CA ALA A 537 3.01 1.97 -17.35
C ALA A 537 4.43 2.17 -17.90
N GLY A 538 5.29 2.92 -17.19
CA GLY A 538 6.70 3.07 -17.49
C GLY A 538 7.47 1.74 -17.39
N GLY A 539 7.17 0.93 -16.38
CA GLY A 539 7.74 -0.41 -16.18
C GLY A 539 7.36 -1.38 -17.28
N LEU A 540 6.11 -1.35 -17.76
CA LEU A 540 5.70 -2.11 -18.93
C LEU A 540 6.45 -1.65 -20.19
N ALA A 541 6.61 -0.33 -20.38
CA ALA A 541 7.41 0.20 -21.48
C ALA A 541 8.87 -0.27 -21.41
N LEU A 542 9.47 -0.29 -20.22
CA LEU A 542 10.81 -0.83 -19.98
C LEU A 542 10.89 -2.32 -20.35
N GLY A 543 9.93 -3.14 -19.89
CA GLY A 543 9.89 -4.57 -20.20
C GLY A 543 9.82 -4.83 -21.71
N LEU A 544 8.96 -4.10 -22.43
CA LEU A 544 8.87 -4.16 -23.89
C LEU A 544 10.15 -3.64 -24.58
N GLY A 545 10.75 -2.58 -24.04
CA GLY A 545 12.01 -2.02 -24.52
C GLY A 545 13.15 -3.03 -24.40
N ASN A 546 13.26 -3.73 -23.28
CA ASN A 546 14.26 -4.78 -23.08
C ASN A 546 14.08 -5.95 -24.06
N ILE A 547 12.85 -6.36 -24.35
CA ILE A 547 12.58 -7.36 -25.40
C ILE A 547 13.06 -6.83 -26.76
N ALA A 548 12.81 -5.56 -27.07
CA ALA A 548 13.25 -4.95 -28.33
C ALA A 548 14.77 -4.86 -28.44
N LEU A 549 15.47 -4.49 -27.36
CA LEU A 549 16.93 -4.50 -27.28
C LEU A 549 17.50 -5.89 -27.53
N GLY A 550 16.87 -6.94 -26.98
CA GLY A 550 17.23 -8.34 -27.29
C GLY A 550 17.16 -8.65 -28.79
N PHE A 551 16.10 -8.22 -29.48
CA PHE A 551 16.04 -8.35 -30.95
C PHE A 551 17.08 -7.51 -31.68
N TYR A 552 17.43 -6.31 -31.20
CA TYR A 552 18.50 -5.51 -31.80
C TYR A 552 19.88 -6.18 -31.69
N ILE A 553 20.13 -6.93 -30.60
CA ILE A 553 21.39 -7.62 -30.34
C ILE A 553 21.47 -8.94 -31.11
N PHE A 554 20.46 -9.81 -30.94
CA PHE A 554 20.52 -11.20 -31.41
C PHE A 554 19.76 -11.45 -32.71
N GLY A 555 18.94 -10.50 -33.16
CA GLY A 555 18.11 -10.66 -34.35
C GLY A 555 18.89 -10.56 -35.66
N LYS A 556 18.41 -11.28 -36.68
CA LYS A 556 18.97 -11.22 -38.05
C LYS A 556 18.57 -9.91 -38.73
N TYR A 557 19.57 -9.17 -39.21
CA TYR A 557 19.36 -7.94 -39.97
C TYR A 557 18.98 -8.32 -41.40
N ARG A 558 17.99 -7.61 -41.94
CA ARG A 558 17.38 -7.89 -43.24
C ARG A 558 17.93 -6.95 -44.30
N PRO A 559 18.00 -7.38 -45.56
CA PRO A 559 18.44 -6.51 -46.64
C PRO A 559 17.51 -5.28 -46.79
N PRO A 560 18.00 -4.23 -47.49
CA PRO A 560 17.22 -3.04 -47.83
C PRO A 560 15.86 -3.39 -48.45
N ALA A 561 14.86 -2.54 -48.27
CA ALA A 561 13.57 -2.73 -48.94
C ALA A 561 13.69 -2.36 -50.42
N GLY A 562 13.28 -3.25 -51.33
CA GLY A 562 13.32 -3.06 -52.79
C GLY A 562 14.66 -3.45 -53.44
N ASN A 563 14.77 -3.31 -54.76
CA ASN A 563 15.96 -3.63 -55.56
C ASN A 563 17.11 -2.59 -55.41
N VAL A 564 17.21 -1.94 -54.25
CA VAL A 564 18.24 -0.93 -53.99
C VAL A 564 19.46 -1.64 -53.38
N GLY A 565 20.35 -2.13 -54.25
CA GLY A 565 21.54 -2.92 -53.86
C GLY A 565 22.51 -2.22 -52.90
N ASN A 566 22.41 -0.89 -52.74
CA ASN A 566 23.28 -0.05 -51.91
C ASN A 566 22.60 0.56 -50.66
N GLY A 567 21.45 0.04 -50.23
CA GLY A 567 20.75 0.54 -49.04
C GLY A 567 21.33 0.03 -47.71
N ALA A 568 21.00 0.70 -46.60
CA ALA A 568 21.31 0.21 -45.25
C ALA A 568 20.45 -1.02 -44.90
N PHE A 569 21.05 -1.97 -44.17
CA PHE A 569 20.32 -3.12 -43.65
C PHE A 569 19.26 -2.66 -42.63
N ARG A 570 18.16 -3.41 -42.56
CA ARG A 570 17.03 -3.13 -41.69
C ARG A 570 17.03 -4.04 -40.47
N PRO A 571 16.66 -3.54 -39.29
CA PRO A 571 16.51 -4.38 -38.11
C PRO A 571 15.37 -5.41 -38.26
N PRO A 572 15.31 -6.40 -37.35
CA PRO A 572 14.20 -7.35 -37.26
C PRO A 572 12.82 -6.65 -37.23
N GLU A 573 11.80 -7.30 -37.78
CA GLU A 573 10.45 -6.71 -37.89
C GLU A 573 9.82 -6.42 -36.53
N GLN A 574 10.12 -7.29 -35.57
CA GLN A 574 9.65 -7.23 -34.20
C GLN A 574 10.03 -5.90 -33.54
N CYS A 575 11.20 -5.33 -33.88
CA CYS A 575 11.65 -4.03 -33.37
C CYS A 575 10.69 -2.89 -33.70
N ALA A 576 10.05 -2.91 -34.89
CA ALA A 576 9.10 -1.87 -35.28
C ALA A 576 7.80 -1.98 -34.47
N SER A 577 7.25 -3.19 -34.32
CA SER A 577 6.05 -3.43 -33.52
C SER A 577 6.29 -3.12 -32.04
N LEU A 578 7.43 -3.54 -31.48
CA LEU A 578 7.79 -3.27 -30.09
C LEU A 578 8.01 -1.79 -29.83
N ALA A 579 8.65 -1.05 -30.75
CA ALA A 579 8.77 0.40 -30.64
C ALA A 579 7.39 1.09 -30.61
N GLN A 580 6.45 0.62 -31.43
CA GLN A 580 5.08 1.11 -31.41
C GLN A 580 4.36 0.79 -30.10
N TYR A 581 4.59 -0.40 -29.52
CA TYR A 581 4.05 -0.78 -28.21
C TYR A 581 4.65 0.07 -27.09
N CYS A 582 5.97 0.29 -27.09
CA CYS A 582 6.65 1.20 -26.17
C CYS A 582 6.04 2.60 -26.24
N TYR A 583 5.83 3.14 -27.45
CA TYR A 583 5.18 4.44 -27.65
C TYR A 583 3.78 4.49 -27.00
N ARG A 584 2.96 3.45 -27.17
CA ARG A 584 1.62 3.39 -26.54
C ARG A 584 1.69 3.28 -25.01
N SER A 585 2.62 2.50 -24.47
CA SER A 585 2.81 2.39 -23.02
C SER A 585 3.30 3.71 -22.41
N ILE A 586 4.20 4.43 -23.09
CA ILE A 586 4.66 5.77 -22.66
C ILE A 586 3.51 6.78 -22.68
N GLN A 587 2.60 6.73 -23.67
CA GLN A 587 1.43 7.62 -23.67
C GLN A 587 0.57 7.45 -22.41
N VAL A 588 0.38 6.20 -21.96
CA VAL A 588 -0.32 5.91 -20.70
C VAL A 588 0.47 6.42 -19.50
N ALA A 589 1.79 6.19 -19.47
CA ALA A 589 2.67 6.69 -18.41
C ALA A 589 2.60 8.22 -18.29
N VAL A 590 2.70 8.96 -19.39
CA VAL A 590 2.62 10.44 -19.39
C VAL A 590 1.26 10.93 -18.90
N LEU A 591 0.17 10.31 -19.36
CA LEU A 591 -1.17 10.70 -18.93
C LEU A 591 -1.33 10.56 -17.40
N LEU A 592 -0.94 9.41 -16.86
CA LEU A 592 -1.05 9.13 -15.43
C LEU A 592 -0.04 9.95 -14.61
N LEU A 593 1.17 10.17 -15.13
CA LEU A 593 2.20 10.95 -14.46
C LEU A 593 1.77 12.43 -14.35
N ALA A 594 1.26 13.02 -15.44
CA ALA A 594 0.78 14.41 -15.45
C ALA A 594 -0.41 14.61 -14.50
N ILE A 595 -1.43 13.72 -14.57
CA ILE A 595 -2.58 13.78 -13.66
C ILE A 595 -2.13 13.57 -12.21
N GLY A 596 -1.28 12.58 -11.98
CA GLY A 596 -0.71 12.29 -10.67
C GLY A 596 0.02 13.50 -10.08
N THR A 597 0.88 14.17 -10.85
CA THR A 597 1.58 15.38 -10.38
C THR A 597 0.63 16.50 -9.98
N ILE A 598 -0.45 16.75 -10.74
CA ILE A 598 -1.46 17.75 -10.40
C ILE A 598 -2.22 17.38 -9.12
N LEU A 599 -2.65 16.12 -9.01
CA LEU A 599 -3.33 15.61 -7.81
C LEU A 599 -2.41 15.66 -6.57
N GLY A 600 -1.10 15.52 -6.77
CA GLY A 600 -0.09 15.67 -5.72
C GLY A 600 -0.03 17.09 -5.18
N GLY A 601 -0.14 18.09 -6.06
CA GLY A 601 -0.22 19.49 -5.63
C GLY A 601 -1.49 19.81 -4.84
N LEU A 602 -2.64 19.21 -5.21
CA LEU A 602 -3.87 19.34 -4.41
C LEU A 602 -3.72 18.70 -3.02
N TRP A 603 -3.09 17.52 -2.94
CA TRP A 603 -2.78 16.90 -1.66
C TRP A 603 -1.80 17.75 -0.82
N ALA A 604 -0.74 18.28 -1.43
CA ALA A 604 0.25 19.12 -0.76
C ALA A 604 -0.36 20.41 -0.18
N ASP A 605 -1.35 21.00 -0.86
CA ASP A 605 -2.06 22.17 -0.33
C ASP A 605 -2.87 21.82 0.92
N VAL A 606 -3.57 20.69 0.90
CA VAL A 606 -4.34 20.21 2.05
C VAL A 606 -3.43 19.83 3.22
N SER A 607 -2.26 19.23 2.97
CA SER A 607 -1.36 18.75 4.01
C SER A 607 -0.38 19.81 4.55
N TRP A 608 0.08 20.74 3.71
CA TRP A 608 1.13 21.72 4.06
C TRP A 608 0.78 23.17 3.75
N GLY A 609 -0.42 23.45 3.23
CA GLY A 609 -0.87 24.81 2.92
C GLY A 609 -0.24 25.43 1.66
N ARG A 610 0.39 24.62 0.81
CA ARG A 610 0.95 25.06 -0.47
C ARG A 610 0.78 24.03 -1.59
N PHE A 611 0.45 24.47 -2.80
CA PHE A 611 0.30 23.60 -3.97
C PHE A 611 1.62 23.01 -4.48
N TRP A 612 2.70 23.80 -4.41
CA TRP A 612 4.03 23.44 -4.92
C TRP A 612 5.08 24.21 -4.14
N GLY A 613 6.25 23.61 -3.95
CA GLY A 613 7.36 24.18 -3.17
C GLY A 613 8.73 23.73 -3.62
N TRP A 614 8.86 23.14 -4.82
CA TRP A 614 10.14 22.78 -5.43
C TRP A 614 10.98 21.82 -4.60
N ASP A 615 10.34 20.97 -3.79
CA ASP A 615 11.08 19.93 -3.10
C ASP A 615 11.62 18.89 -4.12
N PRO A 616 12.65 18.12 -3.76
CA PRO A 616 13.26 17.20 -4.71
C PRO A 616 12.28 16.20 -5.33
N LYS A 617 11.23 15.74 -4.63
CA LYS A 617 10.25 14.83 -5.25
C LYS A 617 9.39 15.53 -6.28
N GLU A 618 8.86 16.71 -5.96
CA GLU A 618 8.12 17.56 -6.89
C GLU A 618 8.97 17.84 -8.15
N VAL A 619 10.24 18.20 -7.98
CA VAL A 619 11.19 18.47 -9.09
C VAL A 619 11.43 17.23 -9.95
N TRP A 620 11.72 16.08 -9.36
CA TRP A 620 11.99 14.85 -10.11
C TRP A 620 10.74 14.26 -10.79
N ALA A 621 9.55 14.48 -10.21
CA ALA A 621 8.29 14.18 -10.89
C ALA A 621 8.12 15.04 -12.16
N LEU A 622 8.42 16.34 -12.07
CA LEU A 622 8.40 17.25 -13.23
C LEU A 622 9.44 16.87 -14.28
N ILE A 623 10.69 16.59 -13.89
CA ILE A 623 11.76 16.14 -14.81
C ILE A 623 11.34 14.86 -15.54
N SER A 624 10.80 13.89 -14.81
CA SER A 624 10.31 12.64 -15.39
C SER A 624 9.23 12.89 -16.44
N LEU A 625 8.26 13.76 -16.13
CA LEU A 625 7.19 14.14 -17.04
C LEU A 625 7.72 14.80 -18.31
N LEU A 626 8.63 15.79 -18.17
CA LEU A 626 9.22 16.50 -19.30
C LEU A 626 10.04 15.58 -20.21
N ILE A 627 10.81 14.64 -19.63
CA ILE A 627 11.60 13.68 -20.41
C ILE A 627 10.69 12.75 -21.21
N TYR A 628 9.65 12.17 -20.61
CA TYR A 628 8.72 11.33 -21.35
C TYR A 628 7.94 12.11 -22.42
N LEU A 629 7.54 13.35 -22.13
CA LEU A 629 6.94 14.25 -23.13
C LEU A 629 7.88 14.53 -24.29
N ALA A 630 9.16 14.80 -24.02
CA ALA A 630 10.17 15.05 -25.04
C ALA A 630 10.31 13.83 -25.97
N PHE A 631 10.35 12.61 -25.44
CA PHE A 631 10.39 11.39 -26.27
C PHE A 631 9.13 11.22 -27.13
N LEU A 632 7.93 11.47 -26.60
CA LEU A 632 6.69 11.39 -27.37
C LEU A 632 6.63 12.43 -28.50
N HIS A 633 7.03 13.67 -28.22
CA HIS A 633 7.04 14.76 -29.19
C HIS A 633 8.13 14.56 -30.25
N ALA A 634 9.33 14.14 -29.86
CA ALA A 634 10.39 13.82 -30.79
C ALA A 634 10.01 12.66 -31.73
N ARG A 635 9.22 11.68 -31.26
CA ARG A 635 8.63 10.65 -32.13
C ARG A 635 7.62 11.21 -33.11
N PHE A 636 6.72 12.06 -32.61
CA PHE A 636 5.67 12.68 -33.43
C PHE A 636 6.26 13.60 -34.50
N ALA A 637 7.31 14.36 -34.17
CA ALA A 637 8.06 15.22 -35.08
C ALA A 637 8.98 14.44 -36.05
N GLY A 638 9.10 13.12 -35.91
CA GLY A 638 9.93 12.27 -36.76
C GLY A 638 11.43 12.28 -36.41
N TRP A 639 11.83 12.91 -35.30
CA TRP A 639 13.23 12.96 -34.85
C TRP A 639 13.72 11.62 -34.28
N LEU A 640 12.81 10.81 -33.74
CA LEU A 640 13.13 9.48 -33.21
C LEU A 640 12.66 8.36 -34.13
N ASN A 641 13.62 7.51 -34.50
CA ASN A 641 13.37 6.23 -35.14
C ASN A 641 12.97 5.16 -34.10
N ASN A 642 12.71 3.92 -34.56
CA ASN A 642 12.29 2.83 -33.67
C ASN A 642 13.29 2.53 -32.56
N PHE A 643 14.60 2.62 -32.83
CA PHE A 643 15.64 2.40 -31.81
C PHE A 643 15.62 3.54 -30.77
N GLY A 644 15.52 4.79 -31.22
CA GLY A 644 15.40 5.95 -30.33
C GLY A 644 14.19 5.87 -29.41
N MET A 645 13.07 5.31 -29.89
CA MET A 645 11.91 5.04 -29.04
C MET A 645 12.16 4.00 -27.95
N VAL A 646 12.90 2.94 -28.28
CA VAL A 646 13.29 1.91 -27.31
C VAL A 646 14.30 2.48 -26.30
N ALA A 647 15.27 3.29 -26.75
CA ALA A 647 16.18 3.98 -25.84
C ALA A 647 15.43 4.89 -24.86
N GLY A 648 14.37 5.55 -25.33
CA GLY A 648 13.52 6.40 -24.49
C GLY A 648 12.83 5.67 -23.34
N THR A 649 12.56 4.37 -23.45
CA THR A 649 11.99 3.60 -22.32
C THR A 649 13.00 3.45 -21.19
N ILE A 650 14.28 3.25 -21.51
CA ILE A 650 15.36 3.11 -20.52
C ILE A 650 15.60 4.45 -19.82
N ALA A 651 15.73 5.52 -20.60
CA ALA A 651 15.96 6.86 -20.08
C ALA A 651 14.78 7.34 -19.21
N GLY A 652 13.54 7.22 -19.70
CA GLY A 652 12.35 7.64 -18.95
C GLY A 652 12.17 6.86 -17.64
N PHE A 653 12.36 5.53 -17.65
CA PHE A 653 12.22 4.74 -16.43
C PHE A 653 13.35 4.98 -15.43
N SER A 654 14.55 5.35 -15.90
CA SER A 654 15.64 5.79 -15.00
C SER A 654 15.26 7.04 -14.20
N MET A 655 14.48 7.96 -14.78
CA MET A 655 13.99 9.16 -14.08
C MET A 655 12.94 8.82 -13.02
N ILE A 656 12.04 7.87 -13.32
CA ILE A 656 11.10 7.32 -12.34
C ILE A 656 11.87 6.70 -11.16
N MET A 657 12.91 5.91 -11.43
CA MET A 657 13.75 5.32 -10.38
C MET A 657 14.47 6.37 -9.53
N MET A 658 14.91 7.48 -10.14
CA MET A 658 15.48 8.61 -9.39
C MET A 658 14.42 9.28 -8.49
N SER A 659 13.20 9.51 -8.99
CA SER A 659 12.12 10.08 -8.19
C SER A 659 11.67 9.16 -7.05
N TRP A 660 11.66 7.84 -7.28
CA TRP A 660 11.13 6.87 -6.34
C TRP A 660 12.15 6.38 -5.31
N VAL A 661 13.39 6.03 -5.70
CA VAL A 661 14.44 5.58 -4.77
C VAL A 661 15.52 6.64 -4.57
N GLY A 662 15.92 7.32 -5.63
CA GLY A 662 16.96 8.35 -5.56
C GLY A 662 16.64 9.48 -4.58
N VAL A 663 15.42 10.04 -4.63
CA VAL A 663 15.01 11.09 -3.70
C VAL A 663 14.71 10.57 -2.29
N ASN A 664 14.09 9.38 -2.17
CA ASN A 664 13.69 8.82 -0.87
C ASN A 664 14.86 8.32 -0.02
N PHE A 665 15.94 7.84 -0.66
CA PHE A 665 17.06 7.19 0.02
C PHE A 665 18.40 7.80 -0.39
N GLY A 666 18.59 8.11 -1.67
CA GLY A 666 19.87 8.59 -2.21
C GLY A 666 20.24 10.00 -1.75
N LEU A 667 19.34 10.98 -1.93
CA LEU A 667 19.61 12.36 -1.54
C LEU A 667 19.78 12.53 -0.01
N PRO A 668 18.98 11.88 0.85
CA PRO A 668 19.21 11.90 2.30
C PRO A 668 20.59 11.41 2.73
N LEU A 669 21.12 10.38 2.06
CA LEU A 669 22.47 9.86 2.32
C LEU A 669 23.58 10.86 1.94
N LEU A 670 23.30 11.79 1.04
CA LEU A 670 24.20 12.86 0.61
C LEU A 670 23.98 14.17 1.38
N SER A 671 23.04 14.19 2.34
CA SER A 671 22.70 15.37 3.13
C SER A 671 23.16 15.23 4.58
N ASP A 672 23.75 16.30 5.13
CA ASP A 672 24.22 16.32 6.52
C ASP A 672 23.08 16.17 7.55
N THR A 673 21.83 16.39 7.13
CA THR A 673 20.61 16.34 7.96
C THR A 673 19.85 15.01 7.88
N GLY A 674 20.30 14.05 7.07
CA GLY A 674 19.64 12.75 6.91
C GLY A 674 18.22 12.79 6.30
N SER A 675 17.81 13.92 5.72
CA SER A 675 16.53 14.11 5.03
C SER A 675 16.59 15.27 4.04
N VAL A 676 15.92 15.13 2.89
CA VAL A 676 15.88 16.16 1.83
C VAL A 676 14.44 16.44 1.42
N GLY A 677 13.76 17.23 2.23
CA GLY A 677 12.39 17.71 1.97
C GLY A 677 11.28 16.92 2.66
N LEU A 678 10.07 17.51 2.66
CA LEU A 678 8.88 17.04 3.39
C LEU A 678 8.35 15.67 2.94
N HIS A 679 8.77 15.19 1.78
CA HIS A 679 8.35 13.90 1.23
C HIS A 679 9.32 12.74 1.51
N SER A 680 10.45 12.99 2.18
CA SER A 680 11.48 11.96 2.41
C SER A 680 11.12 11.09 3.62
N TYR A 681 10.28 10.07 3.44
CA TYR A 681 9.83 9.17 4.52
C TYR A 681 10.64 7.87 4.65
N GLY A 682 11.67 7.69 3.83
CA GLY A 682 12.44 6.44 3.71
C GLY A 682 13.74 6.37 4.51
N ALA A 683 14.01 7.29 5.43
CA ALA A 683 15.29 7.27 6.17
C ALA A 683 15.37 6.02 7.09
N GLY A 684 16.42 5.20 6.94
CA GLY A 684 16.66 4.00 7.75
C GLY A 684 17.97 3.28 7.39
N GLU A 685 18.45 2.39 8.27
CA GLU A 685 19.76 1.71 8.16
C GLU A 685 19.93 0.89 6.85
N ASN A 686 18.83 0.43 6.24
CA ASN A 686 18.85 -0.35 5.00
C ASN A 686 18.75 0.48 3.70
N ALA A 687 18.67 1.81 3.81
CA ALA A 687 18.59 2.74 2.67
C ALA A 687 19.73 2.55 1.65
N GLY A 688 20.95 2.31 2.14
CA GLY A 688 22.14 2.07 1.30
C GLY A 688 21.99 0.86 0.38
N ARG A 689 21.40 -0.23 0.88
CA ARG A 689 21.19 -1.46 0.09
C ARG A 689 20.14 -1.26 -0.99
N ALA A 690 19.05 -0.55 -0.69
CA ALA A 690 18.02 -0.19 -1.65
C ALA A 690 18.62 0.63 -2.81
N ILE A 691 19.46 1.64 -2.52
CA ILE A 691 20.12 2.45 -3.54
C ILE A 691 21.04 1.61 -4.42
N VAL A 692 21.91 0.79 -3.82
CA VAL A 692 22.86 -0.05 -4.58
C VAL A 692 22.13 -0.98 -5.55
N SER A 693 21.05 -1.62 -5.10
CA SER A 693 20.25 -2.49 -5.97
C SER A 693 19.62 -1.75 -7.15
N VAL A 694 19.09 -0.54 -6.94
CA VAL A 694 18.51 0.27 -8.02
C VAL A 694 19.59 0.78 -8.98
N VAL A 695 20.72 1.27 -8.47
CA VAL A 695 21.85 1.72 -9.30
C VAL A 695 22.36 0.57 -10.16
N LEU A 696 22.46 -0.65 -9.61
CA LEU A 696 22.84 -1.84 -10.36
C LEU A 696 21.85 -2.13 -11.49
N VAL A 697 20.55 -2.12 -11.21
CA VAL A 697 19.51 -2.36 -12.23
C VAL A 697 19.56 -1.30 -13.33
N VAL A 698 19.66 -0.01 -12.97
CA VAL A 698 19.79 1.08 -13.93
C VAL A 698 21.04 0.87 -14.79
N THR A 699 22.19 0.61 -14.17
CA THR A 699 23.47 0.38 -14.88
C THR A 699 23.37 -0.79 -15.85
N ILE A 700 22.78 -1.92 -15.44
CA ILE A 700 22.56 -3.09 -16.32
C ILE A 700 21.71 -2.71 -17.55
N ASN A 701 20.63 -1.95 -17.37
CA ASN A 701 19.78 -1.52 -18.48
C ASN A 701 20.51 -0.56 -19.43
N TRP A 702 21.33 0.36 -18.92
CA TRP A 702 22.15 1.26 -19.74
C TRP A 702 23.27 0.50 -20.49
N CYS A 703 23.93 -0.46 -19.85
CA CYS A 703 24.89 -1.35 -20.51
C CYS A 703 24.22 -2.15 -21.64
N PHE A 704 23.03 -2.69 -21.38
CA PHE A 704 22.26 -3.44 -22.37
C PHE A 704 21.85 -2.57 -23.57
N LEU A 705 21.44 -1.31 -23.32
CA LEU A 705 21.19 -0.32 -24.37
C LEU A 705 22.46 -0.01 -25.18
N GLY A 706 23.61 0.16 -24.51
CA GLY A 706 24.89 0.41 -25.17
C GLY A 706 25.31 -0.73 -26.09
N LEU A 707 25.22 -1.98 -25.62
CA LEU A 707 25.48 -3.18 -26.43
C LEU A 707 24.54 -3.25 -27.64
N ALA A 708 23.24 -3.01 -27.44
CA ALA A 708 22.26 -2.99 -28.52
C ALA A 708 22.55 -1.87 -29.54
N TRP A 709 23.00 -0.70 -29.09
CA TRP A 709 23.36 0.41 -29.96
C TRP A 709 24.57 0.08 -30.84
N ILE A 710 25.63 -0.49 -30.26
CA ILE A 710 26.82 -0.94 -31.00
C ILE A 710 26.41 -1.94 -32.08
N ARG A 711 25.62 -2.95 -31.70
CA ARG A 711 25.15 -3.99 -32.62
C ARG A 711 24.18 -3.47 -33.68
N TYR A 712 23.36 -2.48 -33.34
CA TYR A 712 22.47 -1.78 -34.27
C TYR A 712 23.26 -0.99 -35.31
N LYS A 713 24.26 -0.20 -34.88
CA LYS A 713 25.14 0.55 -35.79
C LYS A 713 25.94 -0.38 -36.71
N ALA A 714 26.53 -1.44 -36.17
CA ALA A 714 27.24 -2.43 -36.99
C ALA A 714 26.31 -3.20 -37.95
N GLY A 715 25.08 -3.47 -37.51
CA GLY A 715 24.08 -4.18 -38.29
C GLY A 715 23.57 -3.40 -39.48
N ILE A 716 23.31 -2.09 -39.34
CA ILE A 716 22.82 -1.25 -40.44
C ILE A 716 23.92 -0.90 -41.47
N THR A 717 25.19 -0.84 -41.05
CA THR A 717 26.34 -0.55 -41.93
C THR A 717 26.89 -1.78 -42.65
N GLY A 718 26.42 -2.99 -42.31
CA GLY A 718 26.85 -4.23 -42.98
C GLY A 718 28.25 -4.72 -42.62
N ILE A 719 28.89 -4.17 -41.57
CA ILE A 719 30.24 -4.57 -41.12
C ILE A 719 30.28 -6.05 -40.68
N GLY A 720 29.14 -6.66 -40.38
CA GLY A 720 29.01 -8.11 -40.14
C GLY A 720 29.39 -9.02 -41.33
N LYS A 721 29.62 -8.48 -42.53
CA LYS A 721 30.16 -9.24 -43.68
C LYS A 721 31.55 -9.84 -43.42
N TYR A 722 32.37 -9.24 -42.55
CA TYR A 722 33.77 -9.65 -42.36
C TYR A 722 33.99 -10.70 -41.27
N VAL A 723 32.99 -10.97 -40.42
CA VAL A 723 33.13 -11.91 -39.29
C VAL A 723 32.54 -13.29 -39.61
N ALA A 724 31.58 -13.38 -40.55
CA ALA A 724 30.99 -14.65 -40.98
C ALA A 724 31.69 -15.30 -42.20
N ALA A 725 32.61 -14.59 -42.86
CA ALA A 725 33.38 -15.10 -44.00
C ALA A 725 34.63 -15.91 -43.59
N ALA A 726 34.75 -16.29 -42.31
CA ALA A 726 35.87 -17.04 -41.76
C ALA A 726 35.51 -18.51 -41.42
N GLU A 727 34.40 -19.04 -41.94
CA GLU A 727 34.18 -20.48 -41.98
C GLU A 727 34.62 -21.01 -43.35
N PRO A 728 35.52 -22.01 -43.43
CA PRO A 728 35.95 -22.56 -44.70
C PRO A 728 34.76 -23.26 -45.37
N THR A 729 34.46 -22.84 -46.59
CA THR A 729 33.54 -23.49 -47.51
C THR A 729 33.93 -24.96 -47.69
N VAL A 730 33.11 -25.88 -47.18
CA VAL A 730 33.11 -27.27 -47.65
C VAL A 730 32.36 -27.28 -48.97
N GLU A 731 33.08 -27.57 -50.05
CA GLU A 731 32.52 -27.82 -51.38
C GLU A 731 31.40 -28.86 -51.32
N GLU A 732 30.21 -28.44 -51.73
CA GLU A 732 29.07 -29.32 -51.96
C GLU A 732 29.25 -29.93 -53.37
N LEU A 733 29.67 -31.20 -53.40
CA LEU A 733 29.76 -32.02 -54.61
C LEU A 733 28.40 -32.04 -55.33
N THR A 734 28.39 -31.50 -56.54
CA THR A 734 27.30 -31.51 -57.51
C THR A 734 26.89 -32.94 -57.87
N LEU A 735 25.63 -33.30 -57.63
CA LEU A 735 24.96 -34.42 -58.31
C LEU A 735 24.41 -33.92 -59.65
N GLU A 736 24.98 -34.43 -60.73
CA GLU A 736 24.57 -34.20 -62.11
C GLU A 736 23.11 -34.63 -62.34
N SER A 737 22.36 -33.71 -62.97
CA SER A 737 21.08 -33.96 -63.61
C SER A 737 21.26 -34.75 -64.90
N PHE A 738 20.70 -35.95 -64.97
CA PHE A 738 20.38 -36.62 -66.23
C PHE A 738 19.20 -35.89 -66.86
N ASP A 739 19.43 -35.25 -68.01
CA ASP A 739 18.39 -34.71 -68.89
C ASP A 739 18.44 -35.48 -70.21
N GLU A 740 17.36 -36.22 -70.49
CA GLU A 740 17.07 -36.82 -71.79
C GLU A 740 16.64 -35.70 -72.74
N THR A 741 17.33 -35.53 -73.86
CA THR A 741 16.74 -35.17 -75.17
C THR A 741 17.83 -35.15 -76.24
N SER A 742 17.83 -36.16 -77.11
CA SER A 742 18.50 -36.08 -78.40
C SER A 742 17.57 -36.63 -79.47
N GLU A 743 17.09 -35.74 -80.33
CA GLU A 743 16.44 -36.08 -81.59
C GLU A 743 17.25 -35.40 -82.70
N SER A 744 17.92 -36.18 -83.54
CA SER A 744 18.00 -35.97 -84.99
C SER A 744 18.73 -37.13 -85.67
N ASP A 745 17.93 -37.92 -86.38
CA ASP A 745 18.15 -38.47 -87.73
C ASP A 745 19.40 -39.32 -88.09
N ASP A 746 19.03 -40.43 -88.75
CA ASP A 746 19.55 -40.92 -90.03
C ASP A 746 20.35 -42.25 -90.03
N LYS A 747 19.73 -43.23 -90.73
CA LYS A 747 20.28 -44.34 -91.54
C LYS A 747 20.71 -45.68 -90.89
N ASN A 748 20.02 -46.70 -91.42
CA ASN A 748 20.29 -48.16 -91.52
C ASN A 748 20.08 -49.04 -90.28
#